data_AF-A0A0C5VP76-F1
#
_entry.id   AF-A0A0C5VP76-F1
#
_cell.length_a   1.000
_cell.length_b   1.000
_cell.length_c   1.000
_cell.angle_alpha   90.00
_cell.angle_beta   90.00
_cell.angle_gamma   90.00
#
_symmetry.space_group_name_H-M   'P 1'
#
loop_
_entity.id
_entity.type
_entity.pdbx_description
1 polymer ?
#
loop_
_entity_poly.entity_id
_entity_poly.type
_entity_poly.pdbx_seq_one_letter_code
_entity_poly.pdbx_strand_id
1 'polypeptide(L)'
;MFMVHIDTWNTADPQKVIDLIPEDIRPYTVFILSMSIYHKSATNGQCNWELVEYGIETAKSWLRTAAENGVWAMIQPSSGGFSHLPDYGLDEDLENTIYGEFFRDYPNFLGFNYAEQFWGFNDDCSPSFQDRWNHWANLLKLTHKYGGYLAVSFTGGFWGAALNPVAMVKSNEHLAAATRAYTENFIIQEKQTSSYGFHDIESVSLGMYLSGYAGHYGIRPDSSGWNNNGQAYPPAAGAAPLLEHLMLTGETVIDGPELIWQQSIRSLYDGTTSDGYRTRRWDLFPQFKNIHLDIYRRMLDGTIRIPDRQEVVERTKVVIVNDTYSGDDRNKYSSPGTLFSGLYLMDDDGTNLDQLSWFKKTGRYPAIPTVWQLSDDVAKSFQVQVNRSDYARRWPNIADKVNEFNNLFPQESTGDLYVGRNENAWVTYNPYRNGQSASAHIPFQYNTCNAMDLTYTQWSAAVIKEYADKITFYLTNYTPDDSTLKTDVIRISGGTSQSTYSFTDTGDHPSSSLTSDWSNNTLTLNVAHNGPLEITVNCTGTASNRRTDYTQASVSPPAAPMAYTGPRQYEGEHFDYKNIAGIHANAVHDSIRNYQGMGYVNFGKGNTASVRDYVKAPTSGNYMLNIRYYTDSSTDSVTLYINGVPAATPTFNQTSSNNWATNEQLIYLNEGSNEIEFRANGYRSSDLFIDNIVLNQY
;
A
#
# COMPACT_ATOMS: atom_id res chain seq x y z
N MET A 1 0.12 -6.74 6.72
CA MET A 1 -1.08 -6.15 6.09
C MET A 1 -0.71 -5.70 4.70
N PHE A 2 -1.49 -6.04 3.68
CA PHE A 2 -1.29 -5.55 2.32
C PHE A 2 -2.40 -4.56 1.98
N MET A 3 -2.07 -3.30 1.70
CA MET A 3 -3.07 -2.32 1.30
C MET A 3 -3.17 -2.24 -0.22
N VAL A 4 -4.39 -2.35 -0.74
CA VAL A 4 -4.68 -2.25 -2.18
C VAL A 4 -5.72 -1.15 -2.39
N HIS A 5 -5.35 -0.14 -3.17
CA HIS A 5 -6.21 1.02 -3.39
C HIS A 5 -7.28 0.78 -4.46
N ILE A 6 -8.50 1.18 -4.13
CA ILE A 6 -9.60 1.42 -5.06
C ILE A 6 -9.68 2.93 -5.20
N ASP A 7 -9.25 3.47 -6.34
CA ASP A 7 -8.98 4.89 -6.52
C ASP A 7 -9.95 5.58 -7.47
N THR A 8 -10.46 6.73 -7.03
CA THR A 8 -11.34 7.63 -7.79
C THR A 8 -10.65 8.24 -9.01
N TRP A 9 -9.32 8.37 -9.05
CA TRP A 9 -8.58 8.73 -10.26
C TRP A 9 -8.83 7.75 -11.43
N ASN A 10 -9.15 6.50 -11.11
CA ASN A 10 -9.44 5.46 -12.10
C ASN A 10 -10.93 5.37 -12.43
N THR A 11 -11.79 6.17 -11.78
CA THR A 11 -13.25 5.97 -11.78
C THR A 11 -13.62 4.53 -11.41
N ALA A 12 -13.01 4.02 -10.34
CA ALA A 12 -12.99 2.60 -10.03
C ALA A 12 -14.38 1.98 -9.88
N ASP A 13 -14.52 0.74 -10.36
CA ASP A 13 -15.63 -0.15 -10.03
C ASP A 13 -15.14 -1.06 -8.89
N PRO A 14 -15.55 -0.83 -7.62
CA PRO A 14 -14.99 -1.54 -6.48
C PRO A 14 -15.18 -3.04 -6.55
N GLN A 15 -16.32 -3.52 -7.06
CA GLN A 15 -16.60 -4.96 -7.18
C GLN A 15 -15.57 -5.61 -8.11
N LYS A 16 -15.35 -5.04 -9.29
CA LYS A 16 -14.41 -5.58 -10.26
C LYS A 16 -12.97 -5.53 -9.77
N VAL A 17 -12.60 -4.52 -8.99
CA VAL A 17 -11.26 -4.45 -8.38
C VAL A 17 -11.09 -5.52 -7.29
N ILE A 18 -12.09 -5.75 -6.44
CA ILE A 18 -12.06 -6.80 -5.41
C ILE A 18 -11.87 -8.18 -6.06
N ASP A 19 -12.58 -8.44 -7.16
CA ASP A 19 -12.51 -9.71 -7.90
C ASP A 19 -11.13 -10.00 -8.50
N LEU A 20 -10.31 -8.97 -8.76
CA LEU A 20 -8.95 -9.15 -9.26
C LEU A 20 -7.98 -9.70 -8.22
N ILE A 21 -8.25 -9.52 -6.92
CA ILE A 21 -7.32 -9.91 -5.86
C ILE A 21 -7.39 -11.42 -5.62
N PRO A 22 -6.27 -12.16 -5.80
CA PRO A 22 -6.25 -13.61 -5.64
C PRO A 22 -6.71 -14.07 -4.27
N GLU A 23 -7.45 -15.19 -4.21
CA GLU A 23 -8.03 -15.73 -2.98
C GLU A 23 -6.98 -16.08 -1.92
N ASP A 24 -5.76 -16.44 -2.32
CA ASP A 24 -4.66 -16.77 -1.40
C ASP A 24 -4.09 -15.53 -0.68
N ILE A 25 -4.22 -14.35 -1.29
CA ILE A 25 -3.73 -13.08 -0.74
C ILE A 25 -4.86 -12.29 -0.06
N ARG A 26 -6.08 -12.38 -0.60
CA ARG A 26 -7.24 -11.57 -0.18
C ARG A 26 -7.49 -11.52 1.33
N PRO A 27 -7.33 -12.60 2.13
CA PRO A 27 -7.51 -12.53 3.58
C PRO A 27 -6.59 -11.51 4.26
N TYR A 28 -5.43 -11.25 3.68
CA TYR A 28 -4.43 -10.32 4.21
C TYR A 28 -4.50 -8.92 3.60
N THR A 29 -5.41 -8.72 2.65
CA THR A 29 -5.62 -7.47 1.93
C THR A 29 -6.60 -6.57 2.67
N VAL A 30 -6.26 -5.29 2.78
CA VAL A 30 -7.15 -4.22 3.18
C VAL A 30 -7.35 -3.31 1.97
N PHE A 31 -8.60 -3.16 1.52
CA PHE A 31 -8.90 -2.26 0.41
C PHE A 31 -8.94 -0.82 0.91
N ILE A 32 -8.14 0.06 0.32
CA ILE A 32 -8.13 1.48 0.64
C ILE A 32 -9.02 2.22 -0.35
N LEU A 33 -10.13 2.75 0.14
CA LEU A 33 -11.07 3.54 -0.65
C LEU A 33 -10.51 4.97 -0.78
N SER A 34 -9.79 5.23 -1.87
CA SER A 34 -9.08 6.49 -2.10
C SER A 34 -9.98 7.54 -2.74
N MET A 35 -10.38 8.52 -1.94
CA MET A 35 -11.24 9.62 -2.39
C MET A 35 -10.51 10.68 -3.20
N SER A 36 -9.17 10.63 -3.23
CA SER A 36 -8.23 11.45 -4.00
C SER A 36 -8.47 12.98 -3.99
N ILE A 37 -7.39 13.75 -3.88
CA ILE A 37 -7.48 15.20 -3.72
C ILE A 37 -7.20 15.88 -5.06
N TYR A 38 -8.23 16.56 -5.59
CA TYR A 38 -8.10 17.47 -6.73
C TYR A 38 -9.18 18.54 -6.66
N HIS A 39 -8.77 19.81 -6.57
CA HIS A 39 -9.67 20.96 -6.40
C HIS A 39 -9.07 22.21 -7.05
N LYS A 40 -9.91 23.19 -7.39
CA LYS A 40 -9.49 24.46 -8.03
C LYS A 40 -9.47 25.68 -7.13
N SER A 41 -10.27 25.69 -6.07
CA SER A 41 -10.43 26.80 -5.12
C SER A 41 -11.28 26.36 -3.93
N ALA A 42 -11.63 27.30 -3.05
CA ALA A 42 -12.57 27.08 -1.96
C ALA A 42 -13.75 28.08 -2.02
N THR A 43 -14.92 27.66 -1.52
CA THR A 43 -16.09 28.52 -1.30
C THR A 43 -16.54 28.34 0.14
N ASN A 44 -16.62 29.43 0.92
CA ASN A 44 -17.01 29.39 2.34
C ASN A 44 -16.22 28.37 3.18
N GLY A 45 -14.92 28.23 2.93
CA GLY A 45 -14.06 27.28 3.64
C GLY A 45 -14.17 25.83 3.18
N GLN A 46 -14.95 25.54 2.13
CA GLN A 46 -15.09 24.19 1.56
C GLN A 46 -14.39 24.11 0.21
N CYS A 47 -13.67 23.01 -0.04
CA CYS A 47 -12.97 22.82 -1.30
C CYS A 47 -13.97 22.63 -2.46
N ASN A 48 -13.70 23.28 -3.58
CA ASN A 48 -14.41 23.07 -4.84
C ASN A 48 -13.74 21.91 -5.58
N TRP A 49 -14.20 20.68 -5.29
CA TRP A 49 -13.65 19.44 -5.84
C TRP A 49 -13.82 19.33 -7.36
N GLU A 50 -12.82 18.76 -8.02
CA GLU A 50 -12.78 18.54 -9.48
C GLU A 50 -12.64 17.06 -9.87
N LEU A 51 -12.55 16.15 -8.90
CA LEU A 51 -12.50 14.70 -9.16
C LEU A 51 -13.66 13.97 -8.51
N VAL A 52 -13.90 14.20 -7.22
CA VAL A 52 -14.99 13.56 -6.44
C VAL A 52 -15.76 14.67 -5.73
N GLU A 53 -17.01 14.91 -6.12
CA GLU A 53 -17.80 15.97 -5.50
C GLU A 53 -18.35 15.57 -4.11
N TYR A 54 -18.75 14.31 -3.96
CA TYR A 54 -19.48 13.80 -2.79
C TYR A 54 -18.71 12.71 -2.05
N GLY A 55 -17.46 13.01 -1.65
CA GLY A 55 -16.53 12.01 -1.11
C GLY A 55 -17.06 11.16 0.05
N ILE A 56 -17.90 11.71 0.93
CA ILE A 56 -18.55 10.93 2.01
C ILE A 56 -19.50 9.88 1.44
N GLU A 57 -20.36 10.25 0.49
CA GLU A 57 -21.34 9.34 -0.11
C GLU A 57 -20.65 8.30 -1.00
N THR A 58 -19.61 8.69 -1.74
CA THR A 58 -18.75 7.76 -2.50
C THR A 58 -18.08 6.74 -1.57
N ALA A 59 -17.49 7.20 -0.46
CA ALA A 59 -16.85 6.31 0.53
C ALA A 59 -17.86 5.34 1.16
N LYS A 60 -19.05 5.81 1.55
CA LYS A 60 -20.13 4.96 2.08
C LYS A 60 -20.54 3.89 1.09
N SER A 61 -20.72 4.25 -0.18
CA SER A 61 -21.09 3.32 -1.25
C SER A 61 -20.03 2.22 -1.41
N TRP A 62 -18.77 2.61 -1.64
CA TRP A 62 -17.70 1.66 -1.89
C TRP A 62 -17.41 0.77 -0.68
N LEU A 63 -17.62 1.28 0.53
CA LEU A 63 -17.51 0.50 1.75
C LEU A 63 -18.62 -0.56 1.86
N ARG A 64 -19.84 -0.28 1.39
CA ARG A 64 -20.91 -1.30 1.27
C ARG A 64 -20.48 -2.42 0.33
N THR A 65 -19.93 -2.08 -0.84
CA THR A 65 -19.41 -3.09 -1.78
C THR A 65 -18.34 -3.97 -1.13
N ALA A 66 -17.39 -3.38 -0.40
CA ALA A 66 -16.39 -4.15 0.35
C ALA A 66 -17.03 -5.03 1.45
N ALA A 67 -18.02 -4.51 2.17
CA ALA A 67 -18.72 -5.22 3.24
C ALA A 67 -19.50 -6.43 2.72
N GLU A 68 -20.18 -6.29 1.58
CA GLU A 68 -20.90 -7.36 0.89
C GLU A 68 -19.99 -8.50 0.42
N ASN A 69 -18.75 -8.16 0.06
CA ASN A 69 -17.72 -9.13 -0.32
C ASN A 69 -16.99 -9.74 0.88
N GLY A 70 -17.28 -9.28 2.12
CA GLY A 70 -16.61 -9.76 3.32
C GLY A 70 -15.11 -9.48 3.31
N VAL A 71 -14.69 -8.33 2.75
CA VAL A 71 -13.29 -7.92 2.70
C VAL A 71 -13.03 -6.70 3.57
N TRP A 72 -11.88 -6.67 4.24
CA TRP A 72 -11.47 -5.55 5.08
C TRP A 72 -11.22 -4.29 4.24
N ALA A 73 -11.60 -3.13 4.77
CA ALA A 73 -11.42 -1.85 4.09
C ALA A 73 -11.06 -0.70 5.04
N MET A 74 -10.37 0.30 4.51
CA MET A 74 -10.12 1.59 5.12
C MET A 74 -10.48 2.70 4.13
N ILE A 75 -10.69 3.91 4.62
CA ILE A 75 -10.92 5.09 3.77
C ILE A 75 -9.66 5.93 3.77
N GLN A 76 -9.23 6.38 2.58
CA GLN A 76 -8.24 7.45 2.45
C GLN A 76 -8.95 8.76 2.12
N PRO A 77 -9.27 9.59 3.13
CA PRO A 77 -10.04 10.81 2.92
C PRO A 77 -9.14 12.01 2.54
N SER A 78 -7.82 11.88 2.63
CA SER A 78 -6.90 13.01 2.60
C SER A 78 -5.61 12.69 1.84
N SER A 79 -5.13 13.69 1.11
CA SER A 79 -3.74 13.88 0.69
C SER A 79 -3.34 15.32 1.04
N GLY A 80 -2.19 15.48 1.71
CA GLY A 80 -1.82 16.77 2.29
C GLY A 80 -2.82 17.24 3.37
N GLY A 81 -2.95 18.55 3.52
CA GLY A 81 -3.93 19.14 4.44
C GLY A 81 -5.38 18.97 3.97
N PHE A 82 -5.64 18.79 2.68
CA PHE A 82 -6.99 18.70 2.15
C PHE A 82 -7.65 17.35 2.50
N SER A 83 -8.95 17.38 2.81
CA SER A 83 -9.70 16.17 3.09
C SER A 83 -11.17 16.28 2.69
N HIS A 84 -11.73 15.16 2.23
CA HIS A 84 -13.16 14.98 1.99
C HIS A 84 -13.97 14.83 3.29
N LEU A 85 -13.31 14.51 4.41
CA LEU A 85 -13.92 14.41 5.73
C LEU A 85 -13.46 15.58 6.61
N PRO A 86 -14.31 16.05 7.54
CA PRO A 86 -13.96 17.19 8.40
C PRO A 86 -12.98 16.78 9.51
N ASP A 87 -12.00 17.64 9.79
CA ASP A 87 -11.23 17.57 11.03
C ASP A 87 -12.05 18.12 12.21
N TYR A 88 -11.94 17.47 13.36
CA TYR A 88 -12.63 17.87 14.59
C TYR A 88 -11.64 18.36 15.64
N GLY A 89 -12.09 19.28 16.49
CA GLY A 89 -11.29 19.83 17.58
C GLY A 89 -10.94 18.79 18.65
N LEU A 90 -9.97 19.13 19.50
CA LEU A 90 -9.43 18.23 20.53
C LEU A 90 -10.48 17.74 21.54
N ASP A 91 -11.48 18.56 21.86
CA ASP A 91 -12.50 18.22 22.88
C ASP A 91 -13.70 17.46 22.29
N GLU A 92 -13.72 17.21 20.98
CA GLU A 92 -14.83 16.53 20.29
C GLU A 92 -14.79 15.01 20.47
N ASP A 93 -15.95 14.41 20.73
CA ASP A 93 -16.12 12.95 20.70
C ASP A 93 -16.55 12.50 19.30
N LEU A 94 -15.66 11.74 18.64
CA LEU A 94 -15.87 11.29 17.27
C LEU A 94 -16.96 10.21 17.13
N GLU A 95 -17.45 9.63 18.23
CA GLU A 95 -18.47 8.57 18.24
C GLU A 95 -19.74 8.93 17.46
N ASN A 96 -20.22 10.17 17.61
CA ASN A 96 -21.47 10.64 16.99
C ASN A 96 -21.22 11.41 15.69
N THR A 97 -20.01 11.35 15.16
CA THR A 97 -19.62 11.97 13.89
C THR A 97 -19.63 10.93 12.76
N ILE A 98 -19.31 11.39 11.54
CA ILE A 98 -19.12 10.50 10.39
C ILE A 98 -18.05 9.41 10.65
N TYR A 99 -17.03 9.69 11.48
CA TYR A 99 -15.99 8.72 11.80
C TYR A 99 -16.54 7.55 12.64
N GLY A 100 -17.35 7.85 13.65
CA GLY A 100 -18.04 6.84 14.45
C GLY A 100 -19.12 6.10 13.68
N GLU A 101 -19.80 6.77 12.73
CA GLU A 101 -20.72 6.12 11.79
C GLU A 101 -20.03 5.00 11.00
N PHE A 102 -18.85 5.26 10.41
CA PHE A 102 -18.12 4.24 9.65
C PHE A 102 -17.76 3.01 10.49
N PHE A 103 -17.29 3.18 11.73
CA PHE A 103 -16.98 2.04 12.59
C PHE A 103 -18.22 1.27 13.06
N ARG A 104 -19.31 1.98 13.37
CA ARG A 104 -20.52 1.36 13.92
C ARG A 104 -21.30 0.58 12.87
N ASP A 105 -21.40 1.13 11.66
CA ASP A 105 -22.36 0.66 10.67
C ASP A 105 -21.73 -0.33 9.67
N TYR A 106 -20.39 -0.45 9.64
CA TYR A 106 -19.65 -1.29 8.69
C TYR A 106 -18.69 -2.27 9.39
N PRO A 107 -19.05 -3.56 9.51
CA PRO A 107 -18.26 -4.54 10.27
C PRO A 107 -16.90 -4.87 9.67
N ASN A 108 -16.65 -4.49 8.42
CA ASN A 108 -15.40 -4.69 7.70
C ASN A 108 -14.50 -3.44 7.70
N PHE A 109 -14.90 -2.37 8.38
CA PHE A 109 -14.15 -1.13 8.41
C PHE A 109 -13.03 -1.17 9.46
N LEU A 110 -11.80 -0.93 9.01
CA LEU A 110 -10.60 -0.92 9.85
C LEU A 110 -10.09 0.48 10.17
N GLY A 111 -10.62 1.55 9.60
CA GLY A 111 -10.20 2.92 9.91
C GLY A 111 -9.71 3.71 8.71
N PHE A 112 -8.74 4.61 8.93
CA PHE A 112 -8.43 5.69 8.00
C PHE A 112 -6.96 5.73 7.60
N ASN A 113 -6.68 6.03 6.34
CA ASN A 113 -5.34 6.23 5.78
C ASN A 113 -5.19 7.70 5.35
N TYR A 114 -4.33 8.47 6.02
CA TYR A 114 -4.03 9.86 5.66
C TYR A 114 -2.74 9.90 4.86
N ALA A 115 -2.85 10.22 3.57
CA ALA A 115 -1.71 10.20 2.67
C ALA A 115 -0.98 11.55 2.64
N GLU A 116 0.32 11.54 2.36
CA GLU A 116 1.09 12.74 2.01
C GLU A 116 1.00 13.89 3.03
N GLN A 117 1.08 13.60 4.31
CA GLN A 117 0.84 14.57 5.38
C GLN A 117 2.04 15.54 5.59
N PHE A 118 2.43 16.25 4.53
CA PHE A 118 3.59 17.16 4.50
C PHE A 118 3.36 18.47 3.71
N TRP A 119 2.20 18.65 3.07
CA TRP A 119 1.88 19.82 2.24
C TRP A 119 0.41 20.24 2.37
N GLY A 120 0.05 21.42 1.86
CA GLY A 120 -1.34 21.87 1.72
C GLY A 120 -2.08 22.18 3.02
N PHE A 121 -1.38 22.47 4.11
CA PHE A 121 -1.96 22.91 5.40
C PHE A 121 -2.06 24.43 5.49
N ASN A 122 -3.08 24.93 6.18
CA ASN A 122 -3.42 26.37 6.32
C ASN A 122 -3.83 27.06 5.00
N ASP A 123 -4.36 26.31 4.04
CA ASP A 123 -5.01 26.88 2.85
C ASP A 123 -6.51 27.09 3.12
N ASP A 124 -7.20 27.80 2.22
CA ASP A 124 -8.59 28.28 2.43
C ASP A 124 -9.61 27.18 2.82
N CYS A 125 -9.36 25.91 2.48
CA CYS A 125 -10.21 24.77 2.82
C CYS A 125 -9.46 23.60 3.49
N SER A 126 -8.32 23.87 4.11
CA SER A 126 -7.54 22.87 4.86
C SER A 126 -7.22 23.34 6.29
N PRO A 127 -7.10 22.43 7.26
CA PRO A 127 -6.79 22.79 8.63
C PRO A 127 -5.33 23.23 8.78
N SER A 128 -4.98 23.74 9.96
CA SER A 128 -3.57 23.73 10.38
C SER A 128 -3.11 22.28 10.65
N PHE A 129 -1.81 22.03 10.56
CA PHE A 129 -1.26 20.72 10.92
C PHE A 129 -1.45 20.40 12.43
N GLN A 130 -1.49 21.41 13.29
CA GLN A 130 -1.77 21.21 14.72
C GLN A 130 -3.21 20.74 14.94
N ASP A 131 -4.17 21.31 14.23
CA ASP A 131 -5.57 20.88 14.31
C ASP A 131 -5.74 19.46 13.76
N ARG A 132 -5.06 19.13 12.63
CA ARG A 132 -5.00 17.75 12.10
C ARG A 132 -4.45 16.75 13.13
N TRP A 133 -3.39 17.11 13.84
CA TRP A 133 -2.80 16.26 14.87
C TRP A 133 -3.69 16.10 16.11
N ASN A 134 -4.42 17.15 16.50
CA ASN A 134 -5.45 17.05 17.55
C ASN A 134 -6.61 16.13 17.11
N HIS A 135 -7.06 16.26 15.86
CA HIS A 135 -8.06 15.35 15.29
C HIS A 135 -7.57 13.89 15.33
N TRP A 136 -6.31 13.62 14.95
CA TRP A 136 -5.72 12.29 15.01
C TRP A 136 -5.61 11.73 16.42
N ALA A 137 -5.34 12.56 17.43
CA ALA A 137 -5.34 12.12 18.83
C ALA A 137 -6.70 11.53 19.24
N ASN A 138 -7.80 12.17 18.82
CA ASN A 138 -9.16 11.66 19.04
C ASN A 138 -9.48 10.46 18.15
N LEU A 139 -8.99 10.46 16.91
CA LEU A 139 -9.20 9.35 16.00
C LEU A 139 -8.49 8.07 16.46
N LEU A 140 -7.31 8.17 17.08
CA LEU A 140 -6.62 7.04 17.71
C LEU A 140 -7.42 6.45 18.88
N LYS A 141 -8.07 7.29 19.68
CA LYS A 141 -8.97 6.81 20.74
C LYS A 141 -10.17 6.06 20.15
N LEU A 142 -10.74 6.57 19.07
CA LEU A 142 -11.85 5.91 18.38
C LEU A 142 -11.41 4.58 17.75
N THR A 143 -10.28 4.56 17.03
CA THR A 143 -9.76 3.34 16.41
C THR A 143 -9.46 2.28 17.46
N HIS A 144 -8.86 2.66 18.60
CA HIS A 144 -8.65 1.76 19.73
C HIS A 144 -9.96 1.14 20.26
N LYS A 145 -11.00 1.97 20.44
CA LYS A 145 -12.32 1.49 20.90
C LYS A 145 -12.91 0.40 19.99
N TYR A 146 -12.69 0.50 18.69
CA TYR A 146 -13.24 -0.43 17.68
C TYR A 146 -12.23 -1.49 17.19
N GLY A 147 -10.99 -1.48 17.69
CA GLY A 147 -9.93 -2.39 17.21
C GLY A 147 -9.42 -2.11 15.79
N GLY A 148 -9.55 -0.86 15.32
CA GLY A 148 -9.09 -0.40 14.02
C GLY A 148 -7.71 0.28 14.05
N TYR A 149 -7.38 1.00 12.97
CA TYR A 149 -6.10 1.65 12.75
C TYR A 149 -6.26 3.06 12.18
N LEU A 150 -5.32 3.93 12.56
CA LEU A 150 -5.00 5.16 11.85
C LEU A 150 -3.66 4.96 11.13
N ALA A 151 -3.68 4.98 9.80
CA ALA A 151 -2.49 4.97 8.96
C ALA A 151 -2.15 6.39 8.50
N VAL A 152 -0.88 6.77 8.57
CA VAL A 152 -0.38 8.08 8.13
C VAL A 152 0.87 7.88 7.29
N SER A 153 0.91 8.44 6.08
CA SER A 153 2.10 8.42 5.23
C SER A 153 2.78 9.79 5.12
N PHE A 154 4.12 9.77 5.11
CA PHE A 154 4.95 10.98 5.09
C PHE A 154 6.11 10.87 4.09
N THR A 155 6.40 11.97 3.39
CA THR A 155 7.48 12.06 2.39
C THR A 155 8.18 13.44 2.38
N GLY A 156 7.86 14.33 3.32
CA GLY A 156 8.25 15.75 3.25
C GLY A 156 9.73 16.07 3.50
N GLY A 157 10.52 15.13 4.04
CA GLY A 157 11.97 15.28 4.27
C GLY A 157 12.40 16.69 4.70
N PHE A 158 13.19 17.35 3.84
CA PHE A 158 13.79 18.67 4.09
C PHE A 158 12.78 19.83 4.18
N TRP A 159 11.85 19.96 3.24
CA TRP A 159 10.87 21.07 3.22
C TRP A 159 9.70 20.83 4.16
N GLY A 160 9.36 19.58 4.42
CA GLY A 160 8.35 19.14 5.38
C GLY A 160 8.91 18.81 6.76
N ALA A 161 10.13 19.25 7.12
CA ALA A 161 10.76 18.91 8.39
C ALA A 161 9.90 19.26 9.61
N ALA A 162 9.17 20.39 9.56
CA ALA A 162 8.24 20.82 10.62
C ALA A 162 7.00 19.93 10.77
N LEU A 163 6.74 19.07 9.79
CA LEU A 163 5.59 18.16 9.72
C LEU A 163 6.00 16.69 9.83
N ASN A 164 7.31 16.42 9.93
CA ASN A 164 7.82 15.06 9.92
C ASN A 164 7.39 14.28 11.18
N PRO A 165 7.52 12.94 11.18
CA PRO A 165 7.08 12.11 12.29
C PRO A 165 7.70 12.49 13.66
N VAL A 166 8.95 12.95 13.72
CA VAL A 166 9.54 13.49 14.95
C VAL A 166 8.82 14.77 15.38
N ALA A 167 8.54 15.68 14.45
CA ALA A 167 7.81 16.91 14.73
C ALA A 167 6.39 16.65 15.25
N MET A 168 5.68 15.65 14.71
CA MET A 168 4.32 15.27 15.13
C MET A 168 4.25 15.05 16.64
N VAL A 169 5.14 14.23 17.21
CA VAL A 169 5.12 13.88 18.64
C VAL A 169 5.95 14.80 19.53
N LYS A 170 6.82 15.62 18.93
CA LYS A 170 7.64 16.60 19.66
C LYS A 170 6.91 17.92 19.88
N SER A 171 6.09 18.34 18.91
CA SER A 171 5.43 19.64 18.92
C SER A 171 3.95 19.61 19.26
N ASN A 172 3.34 18.42 19.33
CA ASN A 172 1.96 18.24 19.78
C ASN A 172 1.89 17.18 20.90
N GLU A 173 1.69 17.65 22.14
CA GLU A 173 1.67 16.76 23.31
C GLU A 173 0.45 15.84 23.36
N HIS A 174 -0.68 16.26 22.77
CA HIS A 174 -1.91 15.47 22.75
C HIS A 174 -1.76 14.27 21.82
N LEU A 175 -1.25 14.49 20.61
CA LEU A 175 -0.92 13.41 19.69
C LEU A 175 0.15 12.50 20.29
N ALA A 176 1.20 13.06 20.89
CA ALA A 176 2.23 12.27 21.57
C ALA A 176 1.66 11.40 22.70
N ALA A 177 0.67 11.90 23.45
CA ALA A 177 0.00 11.12 24.49
C ALA A 177 -0.89 10.02 23.89
N ALA A 178 -1.69 10.32 22.87
CA ALA A 178 -2.56 9.35 22.21
C ALA A 178 -1.77 8.22 21.54
N THR A 179 -0.69 8.56 20.83
CA THR A 179 0.20 7.59 20.17
C THR A 179 0.91 6.65 21.15
N ARG A 180 1.15 7.07 22.39
CA ARG A 180 1.65 6.17 23.46
C ARG A 180 0.55 5.34 24.12
N ALA A 181 -0.66 5.89 24.21
CA ALA A 181 -1.80 5.21 24.84
C ALA A 181 -2.42 4.13 23.93
N TYR A 182 -2.34 4.34 22.62
CA TYR A 182 -2.97 3.52 21.57
C TYR A 182 -1.97 3.16 20.47
N THR A 183 -0.73 2.85 20.87
CA THR A 183 0.40 2.61 19.96
C THR A 183 0.08 1.53 18.93
N GLU A 184 -0.56 0.45 19.35
CA GLU A 184 -0.98 -0.68 18.51
C GLU A 184 -1.95 -0.28 17.39
N ASN A 185 -2.66 0.84 17.52
CA ASN A 185 -3.63 1.33 16.54
C ASN A 185 -3.03 2.36 15.57
N PHE A 186 -1.76 2.74 15.71
CA PHE A 186 -1.11 3.71 14.82
C PHE A 186 -0.12 3.03 13.86
N ILE A 187 -0.32 3.27 12.56
CA ILE A 187 0.56 2.84 11.48
C ILE A 187 1.23 4.09 10.90
N ILE A 188 2.55 4.16 10.99
CA ILE A 188 3.33 5.20 10.30
C ILE A 188 3.97 4.62 9.05
N GLN A 189 3.92 5.37 7.96
CA GLN A 189 4.45 4.94 6.67
C GLN A 189 5.40 5.98 6.10
N GLU A 190 6.55 5.56 5.63
CA GLU A 190 7.28 6.38 4.67
C GLU A 190 6.60 6.29 3.29
N LYS A 191 6.63 7.40 2.54
CA LYS A 191 6.16 7.46 1.15
C LYS A 191 7.26 8.00 0.25
N GLN A 192 7.37 7.49 -0.96
CA GLN A 192 8.47 7.81 -1.87
C GLN A 192 8.13 8.86 -2.94
N THR A 193 7.24 9.82 -2.64
CA THR A 193 6.82 10.86 -3.61
C THR A 193 7.86 11.94 -3.81
N SER A 194 8.50 12.39 -2.73
CA SER A 194 9.59 13.35 -2.84
C SER A 194 10.76 12.72 -3.58
N SER A 195 11.42 13.50 -4.43
CA SER A 195 12.57 13.04 -5.21
C SER A 195 13.90 13.08 -4.46
N TYR A 196 13.87 13.28 -3.14
CA TYR A 196 15.04 13.48 -2.31
C TYR A 196 14.81 13.04 -0.85
N GLY A 197 15.90 12.86 -0.10
CA GLY A 197 15.86 12.76 1.37
C GLY A 197 15.35 11.42 1.92
N PHE A 198 15.36 10.36 1.10
CA PHE A 198 14.78 9.05 1.42
C PHE A 198 15.28 8.46 2.75
N HIS A 199 16.56 8.56 3.08
CA HIS A 199 17.08 8.00 4.33
C HIS A 199 16.70 8.84 5.56
N ASP A 200 16.45 10.15 5.41
CA ASP A 200 15.88 10.94 6.51
C ASP A 200 14.43 10.53 6.74
N ILE A 201 13.64 10.41 5.67
CA ILE A 201 12.24 9.98 5.69
C ILE A 201 12.12 8.59 6.35
N GLU A 202 12.97 7.64 5.94
CA GLU A 202 13.08 6.32 6.56
C GLU A 202 13.44 6.45 8.05
N SER A 203 14.49 7.23 8.38
CA SER A 203 14.99 7.37 9.74
C SER A 203 13.94 7.90 10.72
N VAL A 204 13.15 8.89 10.33
CA VAL A 204 12.13 9.49 11.20
C VAL A 204 10.85 8.64 11.27
N SER A 205 10.49 7.95 10.18
CA SER A 205 9.30 7.08 10.14
C SER A 205 9.55 5.77 10.89
N LEU A 206 10.68 5.12 10.64
CA LEU A 206 11.17 3.99 11.45
C LEU A 206 11.36 4.41 12.91
N GLY A 207 11.81 5.64 13.12
CA GLY A 207 11.97 6.24 14.44
C GLY A 207 10.69 6.20 15.26
N MET A 208 9.53 6.53 14.70
CA MET A 208 8.23 6.45 15.40
C MET A 208 7.89 5.03 15.86
N TYR A 209 8.14 4.02 15.02
CA TYR A 209 7.90 2.62 15.36
C TYR A 209 8.85 2.15 16.47
N LEU A 210 10.16 2.31 16.29
CA LEU A 210 11.16 1.80 17.23
C LEU A 210 11.22 2.56 18.55
N SER A 211 10.70 3.80 18.59
CA SER A 211 10.56 4.56 19.82
C SER A 211 9.28 4.26 20.60
N GLY A 212 8.36 3.47 20.05
CA GLY A 212 7.08 3.12 20.67
C GLY A 212 6.02 4.22 20.60
N TYR A 213 6.03 5.02 19.53
CA TYR A 213 4.94 5.94 19.18
C TYR A 213 4.06 5.39 18.05
N ALA A 214 4.51 4.37 17.32
CA ALA A 214 3.68 3.61 16.38
C ALA A 214 3.85 2.12 16.67
N GLY A 215 2.77 1.35 16.55
CA GLY A 215 2.78 -0.11 16.70
C GLY A 215 3.18 -0.81 15.43
N HIS A 216 3.09 -0.11 14.30
CA HIS A 216 3.35 -0.63 12.97
C HIS A 216 4.10 0.39 12.12
N TYR A 217 4.98 -0.14 11.27
CA TYR A 217 5.74 0.60 10.27
C TYR A 217 5.40 0.07 8.87
N GLY A 218 5.32 0.96 7.89
CA GLY A 218 5.07 0.64 6.50
C GLY A 218 5.82 1.50 5.50
N ILE A 219 5.75 1.09 4.24
CA ILE A 219 6.24 1.82 3.07
C ILE A 219 5.12 1.97 2.05
N ARG A 220 5.06 3.14 1.41
CA ARG A 220 4.25 3.42 0.24
C ARG A 220 5.14 3.80 -0.94
N PRO A 221 5.46 2.84 -1.83
CA PRO A 221 6.24 3.11 -3.03
C PRO A 221 5.52 4.09 -3.95
N ASP A 222 6.27 5.00 -4.56
CA ASP A 222 5.71 6.01 -5.45
C ASP A 222 6.75 6.36 -6.51
N SER A 223 6.47 5.99 -7.76
CA SER A 223 7.40 6.26 -8.86
C SER A 223 7.58 7.76 -9.15
N SER A 224 6.73 8.63 -8.61
CA SER A 224 6.84 10.09 -8.78
C SER A 224 8.12 10.65 -8.13
N GLY A 225 8.60 10.04 -7.05
CA GLY A 225 9.87 10.44 -6.43
C GLY A 225 11.09 9.78 -7.05
N TRP A 226 10.93 8.98 -8.09
CA TRP A 226 12.08 8.41 -8.78
C TRP A 226 12.89 9.51 -9.48
N ASN A 227 14.17 9.64 -9.11
CA ASN A 227 15.07 10.60 -9.75
C ASN A 227 16.40 9.95 -10.12
N ASN A 228 16.58 9.66 -11.40
CA ASN A 228 17.84 9.19 -11.98
C ASN A 228 18.19 9.96 -13.25
N ASN A 229 18.46 11.26 -13.12
CA ASN A 229 18.85 12.14 -14.24
C ASN A 229 17.83 12.13 -15.39
N GLY A 230 16.53 12.14 -15.06
CA GLY A 230 15.43 12.14 -16.03
C GLY A 230 15.07 10.77 -16.64
N GLN A 231 15.71 9.68 -16.20
CA GLN A 231 15.28 8.33 -16.59
C GLN A 231 13.94 7.97 -15.94
N ALA A 232 13.09 7.26 -16.70
CA ALA A 232 11.84 6.71 -16.19
C ALA A 232 12.09 5.70 -15.07
N TYR A 233 11.12 5.57 -14.17
CA TYR A 233 11.15 4.58 -13.09
C TYR A 233 11.14 3.14 -13.66
N PRO A 234 12.17 2.33 -13.39
CA PRO A 234 12.17 0.92 -13.77
C PRO A 234 11.44 0.11 -12.68
N PRO A 235 10.34 -0.61 -12.97
CA PRO A 235 9.55 -1.29 -11.93
C PRO A 235 10.34 -2.23 -11.01
N ALA A 236 11.36 -2.91 -11.54
CA ALA A 236 12.27 -3.75 -10.76
C ALA A 236 12.97 -3.00 -9.60
N ALA A 237 13.18 -1.69 -9.70
CA ALA A 237 13.78 -0.89 -8.64
C ALA A 237 12.96 -0.87 -7.35
N GLY A 238 11.65 -1.13 -7.41
CA GLY A 238 10.77 -1.18 -6.24
C GLY A 238 10.95 -2.42 -5.38
N ALA A 239 11.54 -3.50 -5.91
CA ALA A 239 11.69 -4.75 -5.16
C ALA A 239 12.68 -4.62 -3.99
N ALA A 240 13.83 -3.96 -4.22
CA ALA A 240 14.88 -3.84 -3.21
C ALA A 240 14.43 -3.13 -1.92
N PRO A 241 13.80 -1.93 -1.95
CA PRO A 241 13.34 -1.29 -0.72
C PRO A 241 12.30 -2.14 0.02
N LEU A 242 11.37 -2.79 -0.68
CA LEU A 242 10.39 -3.70 -0.05
C LEU A 242 11.07 -4.86 0.67
N LEU A 243 11.96 -5.58 0.00
CA LEU A 243 12.67 -6.72 0.59
C LEU A 243 13.54 -6.30 1.78
N GLU A 244 14.20 -5.16 1.69
CA GLU A 244 15.02 -4.61 2.77
C GLU A 244 14.17 -4.32 4.01
N HIS A 245 13.06 -3.63 3.83
CA HIS A 245 12.20 -3.22 4.94
C HIS A 245 11.56 -4.43 5.64
N LEU A 246 10.99 -5.34 4.86
CA LEU A 246 10.37 -6.56 5.38
C LEU A 246 11.36 -7.40 6.19
N MET A 247 12.60 -7.57 5.71
CA MET A 247 13.55 -8.48 6.34
C MET A 247 14.38 -7.85 7.47
N LEU A 248 14.58 -6.52 7.46
CA LEU A 248 15.57 -5.85 8.30
C LEU A 248 15.01 -4.78 9.23
N THR A 249 13.88 -4.13 8.90
CA THR A 249 13.35 -2.99 9.67
C THR A 249 12.06 -3.30 10.42
N GLY A 250 11.50 -4.50 10.26
CA GLY A 250 10.29 -4.93 10.95
C GLY A 250 9.03 -4.31 10.35
N GLU A 251 9.06 -4.00 9.06
CA GLU A 251 7.89 -3.52 8.32
C GLU A 251 6.76 -4.55 8.36
N THR A 252 5.57 -4.11 8.79
CA THR A 252 4.38 -4.98 8.90
C THR A 252 3.27 -4.59 7.93
N VAL A 253 3.45 -3.49 7.19
CA VAL A 253 2.46 -2.92 6.28
C VAL A 253 3.12 -2.55 4.96
N ILE A 254 2.64 -3.14 3.87
CA ILE A 254 2.96 -2.67 2.52
C ILE A 254 1.76 -1.85 2.05
N ASP A 255 1.93 -0.54 1.94
CA ASP A 255 0.96 0.32 1.28
C ASP A 255 1.24 0.29 -0.22
N GLY A 256 0.28 -0.16 -1.03
CA GLY A 256 0.50 -0.40 -2.46
C GLY A 256 1.03 0.85 -3.19
N PRO A 257 1.55 0.70 -4.42
CA PRO A 257 2.08 1.82 -5.19
C PRO A 257 1.09 2.99 -5.33
N GLU A 258 1.58 4.22 -5.15
CA GLU A 258 0.77 5.45 -5.19
C GLU A 258 0.06 5.67 -6.53
N LEU A 259 0.73 5.40 -7.65
CA LEU A 259 0.16 5.64 -8.96
C LEU A 259 -0.64 4.42 -9.39
N ILE A 260 -1.82 4.22 -8.78
CA ILE A 260 -2.67 3.04 -9.00
C ILE A 260 -2.88 2.78 -10.50
N TRP A 261 -3.25 3.82 -11.27
CA TRP A 261 -3.49 3.75 -12.73
C TRP A 261 -2.25 3.45 -13.58
N GLN A 262 -1.05 3.43 -12.99
CA GLN A 262 0.19 3.15 -13.70
C GLN A 262 0.88 1.88 -13.21
N GLN A 263 0.63 1.47 -11.97
CA GLN A 263 1.46 0.46 -11.31
C GLN A 263 0.67 -0.70 -10.71
N SER A 264 -0.61 -0.51 -10.36
CA SER A 264 -1.37 -1.48 -9.58
C SER A 264 -2.54 -2.06 -10.38
N ILE A 265 -3.53 -1.22 -10.70
CA ILE A 265 -4.81 -1.62 -11.28
C ILE A 265 -5.14 -0.70 -12.46
N ARG A 266 -5.60 -1.27 -13.59
CA ARG A 266 -6.00 -0.52 -14.79
C ARG A 266 -7.39 -0.90 -15.28
N SER A 267 -8.10 0.09 -15.80
CA SER A 267 -9.27 -0.14 -16.65
C SER A 267 -8.84 -0.67 -18.02
N LEU A 268 -9.63 -1.58 -18.58
CA LEU A 268 -9.54 -2.02 -19.97
C LEU A 268 -10.68 -1.40 -20.77
N TYR A 269 -10.61 -1.49 -22.10
CA TYR A 269 -11.77 -1.19 -22.95
C TYR A 269 -12.96 -2.07 -22.55
N ASP A 270 -14.16 -1.50 -22.63
CA ASP A 270 -15.39 -2.22 -22.37
C ASP A 270 -15.47 -3.50 -23.20
N GLY A 271 -15.90 -4.57 -22.53
CA GLY A 271 -16.21 -5.85 -23.14
C GLY A 271 -17.62 -5.86 -23.71
N THR A 272 -17.95 -6.97 -24.37
CA THR A 272 -19.32 -7.33 -24.70
C THR A 272 -19.59 -8.70 -24.09
N THR A 273 -20.63 -8.81 -23.28
CA THR A 273 -21.10 -10.08 -22.72
C THR A 273 -21.68 -10.97 -23.82
N SER A 274 -21.83 -12.27 -23.56
CA SER A 274 -22.37 -13.24 -24.53
C SER A 274 -23.78 -12.89 -25.03
N ASP A 275 -24.58 -12.23 -24.19
CA ASP A 275 -25.93 -11.78 -24.50
C ASP A 275 -25.98 -10.32 -24.99
N GLY A 276 -24.83 -9.69 -25.26
CA GLY A 276 -24.72 -8.42 -25.98
C GLY A 276 -24.71 -7.15 -25.14
N TYR A 277 -24.60 -7.26 -23.81
CA TYR A 277 -24.39 -6.09 -22.94
C TYR A 277 -22.96 -5.59 -23.06
N ARG A 278 -22.75 -4.28 -22.96
CA ARG A 278 -21.43 -3.70 -22.72
C ARG A 278 -21.13 -3.75 -21.23
N THR A 279 -19.88 -4.05 -20.88
CA THR A 279 -19.44 -4.14 -19.48
C THR A 279 -18.05 -3.56 -19.31
N ARG A 280 -17.84 -2.78 -18.24
CA ARG A 280 -16.51 -2.27 -17.86
C ARG A 280 -15.61 -3.43 -17.47
N ARG A 281 -14.31 -3.35 -17.77
CA ARG A 281 -13.34 -4.41 -17.46
C ARG A 281 -12.10 -3.84 -16.79
N TRP A 282 -11.45 -4.66 -15.96
CA TRP A 282 -10.29 -4.30 -15.16
C TRP A 282 -9.24 -5.40 -15.21
N ASP A 283 -7.99 -5.04 -14.96
CA ASP A 283 -6.86 -5.96 -14.85
C ASP A 283 -5.79 -5.37 -13.92
N LEU A 284 -4.94 -6.24 -13.37
CA LEU A 284 -3.76 -5.81 -12.62
C LEU A 284 -2.61 -5.55 -13.60
N PHE A 285 -1.79 -4.54 -13.31
CA PHE A 285 -0.55 -4.35 -14.06
C PHE A 285 0.40 -5.55 -13.85
N PRO A 286 1.15 -5.97 -14.87
CA PRO A 286 2.09 -7.09 -14.74
C PRO A 286 3.12 -6.91 -13.62
N GLN A 287 3.64 -5.69 -13.43
CA GLN A 287 4.56 -5.39 -12.33
C GLN A 287 3.92 -5.51 -10.94
N PHE A 288 2.61 -5.28 -10.81
CA PHE A 288 1.92 -5.52 -9.55
C PHE A 288 1.87 -7.01 -9.22
N LYS A 289 1.60 -7.85 -10.24
CA LYS A 289 1.57 -9.31 -10.11
C LYS A 289 2.96 -9.87 -9.76
N ASN A 290 3.98 -9.45 -10.51
CA ASN A 290 5.32 -10.04 -10.48
C ASN A 290 6.30 -9.39 -9.48
N ILE A 291 5.88 -8.35 -8.77
CA ILE A 291 6.68 -7.72 -7.70
C ILE A 291 5.87 -7.72 -6.42
N HIS A 292 4.79 -6.93 -6.34
CA HIS A 292 4.08 -6.71 -5.08
C HIS A 292 3.34 -7.94 -4.57
N LEU A 293 2.50 -8.58 -5.40
CA LEU A 293 1.77 -9.77 -5.00
C LEU A 293 2.70 -10.97 -4.75
N ASP A 294 3.73 -11.11 -5.58
CA ASP A 294 4.68 -12.19 -5.45
C ASP A 294 5.54 -12.05 -4.18
N ILE A 295 6.13 -10.89 -3.91
CA ILE A 295 6.83 -10.62 -2.64
C ILE A 295 5.92 -10.86 -1.45
N TYR A 296 4.64 -10.49 -1.53
CA TYR A 296 3.71 -10.75 -0.44
C TYR A 296 3.50 -12.25 -0.20
N ARG A 297 3.42 -13.08 -1.25
CA ARG A 297 3.36 -14.55 -1.11
C ARG A 297 4.59 -15.12 -0.42
N ARG A 298 5.77 -14.54 -0.65
CA ARG A 298 7.02 -14.93 0.04
C ARG A 298 6.95 -14.69 1.54
N MET A 299 6.16 -13.71 2.01
CA MET A 299 5.88 -13.58 3.44
C MET A 299 5.00 -14.72 3.94
N LEU A 300 3.99 -15.12 3.15
CA LEU A 300 3.01 -16.14 3.52
C LEU A 300 3.60 -17.55 3.59
N ASP A 301 4.49 -17.92 2.65
CA ASP A 301 5.16 -19.22 2.67
C ASP A 301 6.39 -19.29 3.59
N GLY A 302 6.75 -18.14 4.19
CA GLY A 302 7.85 -18.04 5.13
C GLY A 302 9.23 -17.90 4.49
N THR A 303 9.35 -17.67 3.19
CA THR A 303 10.60 -17.25 2.52
C THR A 303 11.09 -15.92 3.09
N ILE A 304 10.20 -14.96 3.30
CA ILE A 304 10.44 -13.70 3.99
C ILE A 304 9.94 -13.82 5.43
N ARG A 305 10.80 -13.48 6.39
CA ARG A 305 10.41 -13.34 7.81
C ARG A 305 10.59 -11.89 8.22
N ILE A 306 9.53 -11.31 8.76
CA ILE A 306 9.59 -9.98 9.38
C ILE A 306 10.11 -10.11 10.81
N PRO A 307 11.19 -9.40 11.19
CA PRO A 307 11.61 -9.33 12.59
C PRO A 307 10.63 -8.50 13.42
N ASP A 308 10.41 -8.89 14.67
CA ASP A 308 9.62 -8.08 15.60
C ASP A 308 10.37 -6.81 16.03
N ARG A 309 9.68 -5.92 16.73
CA ARG A 309 10.26 -4.64 17.17
C ARG A 309 11.49 -4.82 18.08
N GLN A 310 11.49 -5.83 18.94
CA GLN A 310 12.61 -6.09 19.85
C GLN A 310 13.83 -6.56 19.05
N GLU A 311 13.66 -7.51 18.13
CA GLU A 311 14.70 -7.97 17.22
C GLU A 311 15.30 -6.80 16.41
N VAL A 312 14.46 -5.88 15.92
CA VAL A 312 14.92 -4.70 15.18
C VAL A 312 15.74 -3.76 16.07
N VAL A 313 15.30 -3.47 17.30
CA VAL A 313 16.07 -2.63 18.24
C VAL A 313 17.43 -3.24 18.57
N GLU A 314 17.47 -4.55 18.88
CA GLU A 314 18.69 -5.30 19.19
C GLU A 314 19.66 -5.32 18.00
N ARG A 315 19.13 -5.49 16.79
CA ARG A 315 19.91 -5.41 15.54
C ARG A 315 20.42 -4.00 15.30
N THR A 316 19.60 -2.99 15.53
CA THR A 316 19.86 -1.59 15.17
C THR A 316 20.91 -0.94 16.06
N LYS A 317 20.89 -1.24 17.37
CA LYS A 317 21.85 -0.81 18.41
C LYS A 317 21.97 0.70 18.65
N VAL A 318 21.93 1.54 17.62
CA VAL A 318 22.17 2.98 17.68
C VAL A 318 20.90 3.76 17.38
N VAL A 319 20.59 4.77 18.19
CA VAL A 319 19.46 5.69 17.98
C VAL A 319 19.90 7.14 18.20
N ILE A 320 19.36 8.06 17.40
CA ILE A 320 19.52 9.50 17.60
C ILE A 320 18.29 10.06 18.31
N VAL A 321 18.46 10.58 19.52
CA VAL A 321 17.41 11.25 20.29
C VAL A 321 17.46 12.74 19.99
N ASN A 322 16.45 13.28 19.31
CA ASN A 322 16.41 14.68 18.91
C ASN A 322 15.94 15.58 20.06
N ASP A 323 16.89 15.99 20.90
CA ASP A 323 16.71 16.85 22.07
C ASP A 323 16.82 18.36 21.78
N THR A 324 16.89 18.77 20.51
CA THR A 324 17.15 20.17 20.14
C THR A 324 15.87 20.97 19.84
N TYR A 325 15.71 22.16 20.41
CA TYR A 325 14.50 23.00 20.23
C TYR A 325 14.77 24.34 19.50
N SER A 326 16.03 24.61 19.17
CA SER A 326 16.47 25.85 18.53
C SER A 326 17.06 25.60 17.14
N GLY A 327 17.19 26.67 16.35
CA GLY A 327 17.65 26.60 14.96
C GLY A 327 16.48 26.46 13.98
N ASP A 328 16.78 26.01 12.77
CA ASP A 328 15.75 25.72 11.79
C ASP A 328 15.05 24.37 12.05
N ASP A 329 14.01 24.07 11.28
CA ASP A 329 13.18 22.90 11.52
C ASP A 329 13.90 21.57 11.24
N ARG A 330 14.87 21.57 10.32
CA ARG A 330 15.73 20.38 10.10
C ARG A 330 16.56 20.11 11.34
N ASN A 331 17.03 21.16 12.01
CA ASN A 331 17.73 21.01 13.28
C ASN A 331 16.82 20.53 14.42
N LYS A 332 15.55 20.91 14.42
CA LYS A 332 14.60 20.49 15.46
C LYS A 332 14.04 19.09 15.25
N TYR A 333 13.96 18.61 14.00
CA TYR A 333 13.12 17.46 13.68
C TYR A 333 13.76 16.41 12.75
N SER A 334 14.71 16.78 11.88
CA SER A 334 15.37 15.80 10.99
C SER A 334 16.55 15.09 11.64
N SER A 335 17.04 14.07 10.97
CA SER A 335 18.32 13.42 11.25
C SER A 335 19.50 14.39 11.09
N PRO A 336 20.64 14.17 11.75
CA PRO A 336 21.87 14.92 11.44
C PRO A 336 22.27 14.73 9.97
N GLY A 337 22.60 15.80 9.25
CA GLY A 337 22.79 15.75 7.80
C GLY A 337 23.88 14.76 7.33
N THR A 338 24.89 14.51 8.15
CA THR A 338 25.97 13.55 7.87
C THR A 338 25.76 12.18 8.54
N LEU A 339 24.58 11.90 9.12
CA LEU A 339 24.31 10.65 9.86
C LEU A 339 24.60 9.41 9.02
N PHE A 340 24.29 9.43 7.73
CA PHE A 340 24.39 8.27 6.85
C PHE A 340 25.71 8.20 6.07
N SER A 341 26.42 9.33 5.95
CA SER A 341 27.67 9.44 5.16
C SER A 341 28.77 8.53 5.71
N GLY A 342 29.45 7.79 4.82
CA GLY A 342 30.47 6.81 5.21
C GLY A 342 29.91 5.49 5.78
N LEU A 343 28.60 5.39 5.97
CA LEU A 343 27.92 4.15 6.38
C LEU A 343 27.27 3.49 5.15
N TYR A 344 25.95 3.62 5.00
CA TYR A 344 25.17 2.95 3.96
C TYR A 344 24.74 3.87 2.81
N LEU A 345 24.93 5.18 2.93
CA LEU A 345 24.70 6.13 1.84
C LEU A 345 25.60 5.82 0.64
N MET A 346 25.06 5.87 -0.57
CA MET A 346 25.82 5.81 -1.82
C MET A 346 26.84 6.95 -1.88
N ASP A 347 28.06 6.67 -2.36
CA ASP A 347 29.16 7.65 -2.28
C ASP A 347 28.95 8.88 -3.17
N ASP A 348 28.13 8.77 -4.20
CA ASP A 348 27.79 9.82 -5.18
C ASP A 348 26.42 10.47 -4.94
N ASP A 349 25.72 10.12 -3.87
CA ASP A 349 24.32 10.52 -3.67
C ASP A 349 24.13 11.73 -2.75
N GLY A 350 25.18 12.34 -2.18
CA GLY A 350 25.01 13.58 -1.41
C GLY A 350 24.09 13.46 -0.16
N THR A 351 23.61 14.59 0.36
CA THR A 351 22.80 14.63 1.61
C THR A 351 21.63 15.59 1.47
N ASN A 352 20.60 15.44 2.33
CA ASN A 352 19.43 16.31 2.33
C ASN A 352 18.72 16.32 0.95
N LEU A 353 18.62 17.48 0.30
CA LEU A 353 18.01 17.65 -1.02
C LEU A 353 18.80 16.94 -2.14
N ASP A 354 20.09 16.69 -1.92
CA ASP A 354 20.95 16.05 -2.90
C ASP A 354 20.88 14.52 -2.82
N GLN A 355 20.26 13.94 -1.78
CA GLN A 355 20.07 12.50 -1.59
C GLN A 355 18.95 11.96 -2.47
N LEU A 356 19.29 11.37 -3.62
CA LEU A 356 18.32 10.97 -4.67
C LEU A 356 18.16 9.46 -4.83
N SER A 357 18.97 8.64 -4.14
CA SER A 357 18.95 7.19 -4.25
C SER A 357 18.00 6.57 -3.23
N TRP A 358 17.21 5.59 -3.68
CA TRP A 358 16.43 4.71 -2.80
C TRP A 358 17.31 3.60 -2.21
N PHE A 359 18.46 3.33 -2.82
CA PHE A 359 19.32 2.21 -2.50
C PHE A 359 20.44 2.61 -1.56
N LYS A 360 20.84 1.64 -0.74
CA LYS A 360 22.00 1.72 0.14
C LYS A 360 23.15 0.94 -0.47
N LYS A 361 24.39 1.36 -0.22
CA LYS A 361 25.58 0.65 -0.73
C LYS A 361 25.95 -0.60 0.07
N THR A 362 25.46 -0.74 1.30
CA THR A 362 25.77 -1.88 2.17
C THR A 362 24.70 -2.07 3.25
N GLY A 363 24.42 -3.32 3.62
CA GLY A 363 23.54 -3.69 4.73
C GLY A 363 24.28 -4.02 6.02
N ARG A 364 25.60 -3.76 6.08
CA ARG A 364 26.42 -3.92 7.30
C ARG A 364 25.85 -3.11 8.46
N TYR A 365 25.39 -1.89 8.18
CA TYR A 365 24.81 -0.99 9.15
C TYR A 365 23.29 -0.98 8.96
N PRO A 366 22.49 -1.21 10.02
CA PRO A 366 21.05 -1.00 10.03
C PRO A 366 20.66 0.43 9.63
N ALA A 367 19.43 0.63 9.19
CA ALA A 367 18.81 1.95 9.13
C ALA A 367 18.82 2.58 10.54
N ILE A 368 19.28 3.81 10.67
CA ILE A 368 19.46 4.46 11.98
C ILE A 368 18.24 5.34 12.26
N PRO A 369 17.44 5.06 13.31
CA PRO A 369 16.28 5.87 13.65
C PRO A 369 16.67 7.21 14.29
N THR A 370 15.96 8.27 13.91
CA THR A 370 15.92 9.54 14.62
C THR A 370 14.57 9.67 15.32
N VAL A 371 14.59 9.88 16.63
CA VAL A 371 13.40 9.82 17.49
C VAL A 371 13.26 11.09 18.31
N TRP A 372 12.06 11.36 18.80
CA TRP A 372 11.86 12.39 19.82
C TRP A 372 12.31 11.93 21.21
N GLN A 373 11.74 10.83 21.68
CA GLN A 373 11.99 10.18 22.98
C GLN A 373 11.81 8.68 22.83
N LEU A 374 12.24 7.89 23.83
CA LEU A 374 12.05 6.44 23.88
C LEU A 374 10.91 6.12 24.86
N SER A 375 9.74 5.74 24.35
CA SER A 375 8.49 5.72 25.12
C SER A 375 8.37 4.51 26.06
N ASP A 376 8.96 3.37 25.69
CA ASP A 376 8.83 2.10 26.39
C ASP A 376 10.17 1.40 26.64
N ASP A 377 10.13 0.22 27.27
CA ASP A 377 11.33 -0.50 27.69
C ASP A 377 12.09 -1.13 26.51
N VAL A 378 11.37 -1.54 25.45
CA VAL A 378 11.98 -2.02 24.21
C VAL A 378 12.80 -0.88 23.59
N ALA A 379 12.19 0.29 23.41
CA ALA A 379 12.87 1.47 22.88
C ALA A 379 14.07 1.88 23.75
N LYS A 380 13.97 1.84 25.08
CA LYS A 380 15.08 2.18 25.99
C LYS A 380 16.25 1.19 25.94
N SER A 381 16.07 0.02 25.33
CA SER A 381 17.10 -1.03 25.26
C SER A 381 18.16 -0.80 24.18
N PHE A 382 18.04 0.24 23.34
CA PHE A 382 19.09 0.62 22.40
C PHE A 382 20.45 0.73 23.11
N GLN A 383 21.45 0.01 22.58
CA GLN A 383 22.80 -0.07 23.15
C GLN A 383 23.50 1.30 23.18
N VAL A 384 23.30 2.13 22.15
CA VAL A 384 23.92 3.44 22.00
C VAL A 384 22.85 4.47 21.70
N GLN A 385 22.62 5.36 22.66
CA GLN A 385 21.68 6.47 22.55
C GLN A 385 22.49 7.76 22.44
N VAL A 386 22.31 8.50 21.34
CA VAL A 386 23.05 9.74 21.08
C VAL A 386 22.07 10.88 20.99
N ASN A 387 22.17 11.82 21.93
CA ASN A 387 21.44 13.08 21.83
C ASN A 387 21.94 13.86 20.61
N ARG A 388 21.02 14.44 19.85
CA ARG A 388 21.35 15.28 18.69
C ARG A 388 22.29 16.41 19.07
N SER A 389 22.08 17.03 20.23
CA SER A 389 22.94 18.11 20.76
C SER A 389 24.40 17.67 20.97
N ASP A 390 24.64 16.37 21.19
CA ASP A 390 25.95 15.77 21.41
C ASP A 390 26.59 15.15 20.14
N TYR A 391 25.86 15.10 19.02
CA TYR A 391 26.27 14.41 17.80
C TYR A 391 27.65 14.85 17.31
N ALA A 392 27.86 16.16 17.15
CA ALA A 392 29.12 16.72 16.66
C ALA A 392 30.29 16.55 17.65
N ARG A 393 29.99 16.38 18.95
CA ARG A 393 30.99 16.12 19.98
C ARG A 393 31.39 14.66 20.03
N ARG A 394 30.44 13.74 19.84
CA ARG A 394 30.69 12.29 19.78
C ARG A 394 31.44 11.92 18.50
N TRP A 395 31.02 12.49 17.37
CA TRP A 395 31.61 12.26 16.06
C TRP A 395 31.98 13.57 15.37
N PRO A 396 33.14 14.16 15.74
CA PRO A 396 33.63 15.41 15.13
C PRO A 396 33.83 15.32 13.61
N ASN A 397 34.05 14.12 13.08
CA ASN A 397 34.13 13.86 11.65
C ASN A 397 33.55 12.48 11.30
N ILE A 398 33.40 12.21 10.00
CA ILE A 398 32.81 10.97 9.49
C ILE A 398 33.63 9.73 9.91
N ALA A 399 34.97 9.83 9.96
CA ALA A 399 35.83 8.69 10.29
C ALA A 399 35.64 8.22 11.74
N ASP A 400 35.45 9.14 12.69
CA ASP A 400 35.18 8.80 14.10
C ASP A 400 33.88 7.99 14.23
N LYS A 401 32.82 8.42 13.54
CA LYS A 401 31.54 7.68 13.48
C LYS A 401 31.73 6.30 12.86
N VAL A 402 32.39 6.23 11.70
CA VAL A 402 32.63 4.95 10.99
C VAL A 402 33.45 3.99 11.86
N ASN A 403 34.45 4.48 12.61
CA ASN A 403 35.24 3.65 13.52
C ASN A 403 34.38 3.05 14.64
N GLU A 404 33.48 3.83 15.25
CA GLU A 404 32.57 3.32 16.27
C GLU A 404 31.59 2.29 15.69
N PHE A 405 30.95 2.60 14.55
CA PHE A 405 30.04 1.68 13.88
C PHE A 405 30.74 0.39 13.44
N ASN A 406 31.99 0.46 12.97
CA ASN A 406 32.77 -0.73 12.62
C ASN A 406 32.99 -1.68 13.81
N ASN A 407 33.10 -1.14 15.02
CA ASN A 407 33.23 -1.93 16.25
C ASN A 407 31.89 -2.56 16.68
N LEU A 408 30.77 -1.87 16.42
CA LEU A 408 29.42 -2.36 16.75
C LEU A 408 28.89 -3.38 15.74
N PHE A 409 29.27 -3.23 14.47
CA PHE A 409 28.76 -4.02 13.34
C PHE A 409 29.94 -4.71 12.63
N PRO A 410 30.20 -5.99 12.89
CA PRO A 410 31.27 -6.72 12.22
C PRO A 410 31.01 -6.79 10.72
N GLN A 411 32.09 -6.87 9.94
CA GLN A 411 31.98 -7.11 8.51
C GLN A 411 31.63 -8.58 8.26
N GLU A 412 30.50 -8.84 7.60
CA GLU A 412 30.04 -10.19 7.29
C GLU A 412 30.14 -10.55 5.79
N SER A 413 30.46 -9.58 4.94
CA SER A 413 30.66 -9.76 3.51
C SER A 413 31.68 -8.75 2.95
N THR A 414 32.22 -9.03 1.77
CA THR A 414 33.06 -8.10 0.99
C THR A 414 32.49 -7.92 -0.41
N GLY A 415 32.86 -6.83 -1.09
CA GLY A 415 32.35 -6.48 -2.42
C GLY A 415 31.53 -5.19 -2.41
N ASP A 416 30.82 -4.94 -3.51
CA ASP A 416 30.01 -3.74 -3.78
C ASP A 416 28.50 -4.04 -3.95
N LEU A 417 28.08 -5.30 -3.82
CA LEU A 417 26.68 -5.68 -3.69
C LEU A 417 26.15 -5.26 -2.31
N TYR A 418 24.90 -4.79 -2.25
CA TYR A 418 24.22 -4.65 -0.97
C TYR A 418 24.02 -6.04 -0.36
N VAL A 419 24.43 -6.21 0.91
CA VAL A 419 24.24 -7.45 1.67
C VAL A 419 23.83 -7.07 3.08
N GLY A 420 22.59 -7.37 3.46
CA GLY A 420 22.03 -7.16 4.79
C GLY A 420 21.57 -8.48 5.41
N ARG A 421 21.98 -8.76 6.64
CA ARG A 421 21.69 -10.03 7.32
C ARG A 421 20.56 -9.90 8.34
N ASN A 422 19.74 -10.94 8.45
CA ASN A 422 18.93 -11.24 9.63
C ASN A 422 18.97 -12.74 9.93
N GLU A 423 19.55 -13.14 11.07
CA GLU A 423 19.78 -14.54 11.45
C GLU A 423 20.41 -15.40 10.35
N ASN A 424 19.69 -16.37 9.78
CA ASN A 424 20.12 -17.25 8.69
C ASN A 424 19.71 -16.75 7.30
N ALA A 425 19.15 -15.55 7.22
CA ALA A 425 18.66 -14.95 6.00
C ALA A 425 19.47 -13.71 5.61
N TRP A 426 19.48 -13.44 4.30
CA TRP A 426 20.11 -12.27 3.69
C TRP A 426 19.14 -11.59 2.74
N VAL A 427 19.18 -10.26 2.72
CA VAL A 427 18.71 -9.45 1.61
C VAL A 427 19.92 -9.02 0.81
N THR A 428 19.87 -9.22 -0.50
CA THR A 428 20.92 -8.78 -1.42
C THR A 428 20.32 -8.06 -2.60
N TYR A 429 20.96 -6.99 -3.08
CA TYR A 429 20.55 -6.32 -4.31
C TYR A 429 21.70 -5.53 -4.93
N ASN A 430 21.60 -5.26 -6.23
CA ASN A 430 22.51 -4.35 -6.91
C ASN A 430 22.13 -2.90 -6.61
N PRO A 431 22.99 -2.11 -5.93
CA PRO A 431 22.64 -0.74 -5.54
C PRO A 431 22.86 0.29 -6.65
N TYR A 432 23.44 -0.10 -7.79
CA TYR A 432 23.84 0.82 -8.85
C TYR A 432 22.74 1.12 -9.87
N ARG A 433 22.61 2.41 -10.19
CA ARG A 433 21.59 2.95 -11.10
C ARG A 433 22.13 3.32 -12.49
N ASN A 434 23.35 2.88 -12.80
CA ASN A 434 24.11 3.25 -14.01
C ASN A 434 24.44 2.05 -14.93
N GLY A 435 23.83 0.89 -14.72
CA GLY A 435 24.08 -0.33 -15.50
C GLY A 435 25.25 -1.19 -15.02
N GLN A 436 25.97 -0.76 -13.98
CA GLN A 436 27.05 -1.54 -13.36
C GLN A 436 26.50 -2.82 -12.70
N SER A 437 27.20 -3.94 -12.88
CA SER A 437 26.99 -5.15 -12.06
C SER A 437 27.67 -5.01 -10.71
N ALA A 438 27.08 -5.61 -9.67
CA ALA A 438 27.63 -5.61 -8.33
C ALA A 438 27.89 -7.04 -7.85
N SER A 439 28.89 -7.23 -6.99
CA SER A 439 29.30 -8.53 -6.48
C SER A 439 29.56 -8.54 -4.99
N ALA A 440 29.34 -9.70 -4.36
CA ALA A 440 29.75 -9.93 -2.99
C ALA A 440 30.30 -11.34 -2.77
N HIS A 441 31.23 -11.44 -1.81
CA HIS A 441 31.65 -12.68 -1.19
C HIS A 441 31.06 -12.75 0.23
N ILE A 442 30.35 -13.83 0.54
CA ILE A 442 29.62 -14.03 1.79
C ILE A 442 30.04 -15.37 2.40
N PRO A 443 30.92 -15.37 3.42
CA PRO A 443 31.22 -16.56 4.20
C PRO A 443 29.97 -17.07 4.92
N PHE A 444 29.68 -18.37 4.78
CA PHE A 444 28.50 -18.94 5.42
C PHE A 444 28.63 -18.94 6.94
N GLN A 445 27.49 -18.90 7.62
CA GLN A 445 27.42 -19.08 9.07
C GLN A 445 26.56 -20.27 9.48
N TYR A 446 25.67 -20.77 8.60
CA TYR A 446 24.85 -21.95 8.87
C TYR A 446 25.21 -23.13 7.96
N ASN A 447 25.46 -22.88 6.67
CA ASN A 447 25.77 -23.96 5.74
C ASN A 447 27.17 -24.56 5.96
N THR A 448 27.31 -25.86 5.74
CA THR A 448 28.57 -26.60 5.93
C THR A 448 29.59 -26.40 4.79
N CYS A 449 29.18 -25.85 3.64
CA CYS A 449 30.07 -25.29 2.63
C CYS A 449 30.82 -24.06 3.18
N ASN A 450 31.74 -23.49 2.42
CA ASN A 450 32.61 -22.40 2.88
C ASN A 450 31.93 -21.02 2.76
N ALA A 451 31.48 -20.66 1.56
CA ALA A 451 30.97 -19.34 1.23
C ALA A 451 30.14 -19.36 -0.07
N MET A 452 29.38 -18.29 -0.29
CA MET A 452 28.82 -17.94 -1.60
C MET A 452 29.45 -16.67 -2.19
N ASP A 453 29.61 -16.65 -3.51
CA ASP A 453 29.86 -15.45 -4.28
C ASP A 453 28.64 -15.14 -5.15
N LEU A 454 28.24 -13.88 -5.18
CA LEU A 454 27.09 -13.39 -5.94
C LEU A 454 27.56 -12.32 -6.94
N THR A 455 27.00 -12.32 -8.14
CA THR A 455 27.15 -11.24 -9.13
C THR A 455 25.78 -10.93 -9.70
N TYR A 456 25.28 -9.73 -9.43
CA TYR A 456 23.96 -9.28 -9.86
C TYR A 456 24.07 -8.20 -10.92
N THR A 457 23.29 -8.36 -11.97
CA THR A 457 22.99 -7.30 -12.92
C THR A 457 22.14 -6.21 -12.26
N GLN A 458 22.06 -5.06 -12.92
CA GLN A 458 21.28 -3.93 -12.41
C GLN A 458 19.80 -4.33 -12.21
N TRP A 459 19.25 -3.91 -11.06
CA TRP A 459 17.87 -4.16 -10.57
C TRP A 459 17.56 -5.56 -10.04
N SER A 460 18.53 -6.47 -10.03
CA SER A 460 18.34 -7.75 -9.35
C SER A 460 18.37 -7.58 -7.84
N ALA A 461 17.38 -8.18 -7.18
CA ALA A 461 17.26 -8.27 -5.73
C ALA A 461 16.90 -9.70 -5.33
N ALA A 462 17.30 -10.10 -4.12
CA ALA A 462 17.07 -11.44 -3.63
C ALA A 462 16.91 -11.52 -2.11
N VAL A 463 16.20 -12.57 -1.68
CA VAL A 463 16.20 -13.08 -0.32
C VAL A 463 16.84 -14.46 -0.33
N ILE A 464 17.82 -14.68 0.54
CA ILE A 464 18.60 -15.91 0.61
C ILE A 464 18.47 -16.50 2.01
N LYS A 465 18.25 -17.80 2.15
CA LYS A 465 18.30 -18.49 3.45
C LYS A 465 19.32 -19.61 3.44
N GLU A 466 20.17 -19.59 4.45
CA GLU A 466 21.15 -20.64 4.72
C GLU A 466 20.58 -21.69 5.67
N TYR A 467 20.82 -22.96 5.34
CA TYR A 467 20.62 -24.11 6.20
C TYR A 467 21.90 -24.95 6.20
N ALA A 468 22.01 -25.94 7.09
CA ALA A 468 23.21 -26.76 7.21
C ALA A 468 23.61 -27.50 5.91
N ASP A 469 22.61 -27.94 5.15
CA ASP A 469 22.72 -28.84 4.00
C ASP A 469 22.15 -28.26 2.68
N LYS A 470 21.57 -27.06 2.73
CA LYS A 470 21.03 -26.38 1.56
C LYS A 470 21.05 -24.86 1.70
N ILE A 471 20.82 -24.19 0.58
CA ILE A 471 20.61 -22.75 0.48
C ILE A 471 19.40 -22.52 -0.42
N THR A 472 18.47 -21.67 0.01
CA THR A 472 17.32 -21.28 -0.81
C THR A 472 17.44 -19.83 -1.21
N PHE A 473 17.03 -19.50 -2.42
CA PHE A 473 17.04 -18.16 -2.97
C PHE A 473 15.64 -17.84 -3.51
N TYR A 474 15.17 -16.64 -3.22
CA TYR A 474 14.16 -15.94 -3.98
C TYR A 474 14.87 -14.81 -4.72
N LEU A 475 14.82 -14.76 -6.04
CA LEU A 475 15.41 -13.68 -6.85
C LEU A 475 14.31 -13.01 -7.65
N THR A 476 14.43 -11.71 -7.92
CA THR A 476 13.57 -10.99 -8.86
C THR A 476 14.31 -9.83 -9.51
N ASN A 477 13.99 -9.55 -10.77
CA ASN A 477 14.50 -8.43 -11.56
C ASN A 477 13.44 -7.94 -12.59
N TYR A 478 12.16 -8.18 -12.30
CA TYR A 478 11.07 -8.08 -13.26
C TYR A 478 10.98 -6.70 -13.93
N THR A 479 11.15 -6.69 -15.25
CA THR A 479 11.00 -5.52 -16.10
C THR A 479 9.83 -5.77 -17.07
N PRO A 480 8.72 -5.01 -16.98
CA PRO A 480 7.61 -5.17 -17.91
C PRO A 480 8.01 -4.76 -19.33
N ASP A 481 7.31 -5.29 -20.32
CA ASP A 481 7.46 -5.00 -21.77
C ASP A 481 8.84 -5.30 -22.39
N ASP A 482 9.78 -5.82 -21.61
CA ASP A 482 11.03 -6.45 -22.07
C ASP A 482 10.94 -7.95 -21.77
N SER A 483 11.16 -8.82 -22.76
CA SER A 483 11.19 -10.27 -22.52
C SER A 483 12.61 -10.82 -22.36
N THR A 484 13.62 -9.95 -22.39
CA THR A 484 15.04 -10.31 -22.33
C THR A 484 15.40 -10.79 -20.93
N LEU A 485 16.00 -11.98 -20.86
CA LEU A 485 16.53 -12.51 -19.60
C LEU A 485 17.87 -11.84 -19.29
N LYS A 486 18.04 -11.35 -18.06
CA LYS A 486 19.33 -10.89 -17.54
C LYS A 486 19.95 -12.00 -16.69
N THR A 487 21.27 -12.11 -16.75
CA THR A 487 21.99 -13.22 -16.13
C THR A 487 22.70 -12.78 -14.86
N ASP A 488 22.23 -13.30 -13.73
CA ASP A 488 22.94 -13.24 -12.46
C ASP A 488 23.77 -14.51 -12.24
N VAL A 489 24.79 -14.43 -11.40
CA VAL A 489 25.70 -15.55 -11.12
C VAL A 489 25.73 -15.85 -9.62
N ILE A 490 25.53 -17.12 -9.28
CA ILE A 490 25.65 -17.65 -7.91
C ILE A 490 26.78 -18.68 -7.91
N ARG A 491 27.77 -18.52 -7.04
CA ARG A 491 28.81 -19.52 -6.79
C ARG A 491 28.76 -19.98 -5.35
N ILE A 492 28.85 -21.30 -5.12
CA ILE A 492 28.87 -21.89 -3.78
C ILE A 492 30.11 -22.77 -3.69
N SER A 493 31.03 -22.41 -2.80
CA SER A 493 32.35 -23.04 -2.68
C SER A 493 32.47 -23.93 -1.44
N GLY A 494 33.33 -24.94 -1.51
CA GLY A 494 33.64 -25.82 -0.37
C GLY A 494 32.72 -27.03 -0.23
N GLY A 495 32.04 -27.44 -1.31
CA GLY A 495 31.23 -28.65 -1.31
C GLY A 495 32.09 -29.92 -1.34
N THR A 496 31.68 -30.96 -0.60
CA THR A 496 32.36 -32.27 -0.61
C THR A 496 32.00 -33.15 -1.80
N SER A 497 30.90 -32.82 -2.47
CA SER A 497 30.39 -33.49 -3.66
C SER A 497 29.66 -32.48 -4.54
N GLN A 498 29.44 -32.83 -5.80
CA GLN A 498 28.69 -31.98 -6.72
C GLN A 498 27.31 -31.64 -6.15
N SER A 499 27.06 -30.35 -5.97
CA SER A 499 25.80 -29.84 -5.46
C SER A 499 24.68 -30.03 -6.50
N THR A 500 23.46 -30.26 -6.04
CA THR A 500 22.27 -30.32 -6.89
C THR A 500 21.44 -29.06 -6.72
N TYR A 501 20.65 -28.71 -7.73
CA TYR A 501 19.75 -27.57 -7.64
C TYR A 501 18.42 -27.87 -8.34
N SER A 502 17.41 -27.10 -7.95
CA SER A 502 16.09 -27.05 -8.57
C SER A 502 15.60 -25.60 -8.52
N PHE A 503 14.78 -25.20 -9.48
CA PHE A 503 14.19 -23.87 -9.50
C PHE A 503 12.74 -23.90 -9.98
N THR A 504 11.99 -22.84 -9.69
CA THR A 504 10.61 -22.65 -10.12
C THR A 504 10.38 -21.16 -10.37
N ASP A 505 9.90 -20.83 -11.57
CA ASP A 505 9.41 -19.48 -11.87
C ASP A 505 8.12 -19.22 -11.08
N THR A 506 7.98 -18.00 -10.59
CA THR A 506 6.85 -17.58 -9.77
C THR A 506 6.20 -16.37 -10.43
N GLY A 507 4.86 -16.30 -10.47
CA GLY A 507 4.18 -15.24 -11.23
C GLY A 507 4.06 -15.50 -12.74
N ASP A 508 3.80 -14.43 -13.49
CA ASP A 508 3.46 -14.44 -14.93
C ASP A 508 4.50 -13.64 -15.73
N HIS A 509 5.59 -14.31 -16.11
CA HIS A 509 6.73 -13.71 -16.79
C HIS A 509 7.45 -14.73 -17.71
N PRO A 510 8.38 -14.29 -18.58
CA PRO A 510 9.15 -15.21 -19.42
C PRO A 510 9.91 -16.24 -18.59
N SER A 511 9.91 -17.50 -19.04
CA SER A 511 10.55 -18.60 -18.30
C SER A 511 12.05 -18.37 -18.10
N SER A 512 12.51 -18.62 -16.89
CA SER A 512 13.94 -18.54 -16.55
C SER A 512 14.72 -19.75 -17.06
N SER A 513 16.02 -19.60 -17.19
CA SER A 513 16.94 -20.66 -17.59
C SER A 513 18.19 -20.65 -16.72
N LEU A 514 18.53 -21.81 -16.16
CA LEU A 514 19.72 -21.98 -15.34
C LEU A 514 20.70 -22.93 -16.02
N THR A 515 21.97 -22.57 -15.99
CA THR A 515 23.08 -23.47 -16.36
C THR A 515 24.05 -23.59 -15.20
N SER A 516 24.69 -24.75 -15.08
CA SER A 516 25.60 -25.05 -13.97
C SER A 516 26.94 -25.57 -14.45
N ASP A 517 28.01 -25.15 -13.78
CA ASP A 517 29.33 -25.79 -13.82
C ASP A 517 29.72 -26.27 -12.42
N TRP A 518 30.46 -27.38 -12.35
CA TRP A 518 31.05 -27.88 -11.12
C TRP A 518 32.54 -28.12 -11.32
N SER A 519 33.35 -27.33 -10.62
CA SER A 519 34.81 -27.42 -10.67
C SER A 519 35.41 -26.96 -9.35
N ASN A 520 36.53 -27.56 -8.94
CA ASN A 520 37.26 -27.19 -7.72
C ASN A 520 36.38 -27.07 -6.47
N ASN A 521 35.51 -28.07 -6.24
CA ASN A 521 34.58 -28.10 -5.11
C ASN A 521 33.63 -26.89 -5.05
N THR A 522 33.33 -26.28 -6.20
CA THR A 522 32.51 -25.08 -6.32
C THR A 522 31.44 -25.31 -7.39
N LEU A 523 30.19 -25.04 -7.03
CA LEU A 523 29.08 -24.92 -7.97
C LEU A 523 29.06 -23.48 -8.50
N THR A 524 28.96 -23.29 -9.81
CA THR A 524 28.61 -22.00 -10.42
C THR A 524 27.27 -22.16 -11.14
N LEU A 525 26.27 -21.35 -10.78
CA LEU A 525 24.99 -21.23 -11.47
C LEU A 525 24.95 -19.89 -12.22
N ASN A 526 24.65 -19.93 -13.52
CA ASN A 526 24.24 -18.75 -14.27
C ASN A 526 22.71 -18.77 -14.35
N VAL A 527 22.08 -17.75 -13.80
CA VAL A 527 20.62 -17.62 -13.65
C VAL A 527 20.13 -16.56 -14.62
N ALA A 528 19.62 -16.95 -15.78
CA ALA A 528 19.02 -16.04 -16.74
C ALA A 528 17.52 -15.92 -16.42
N HIS A 529 17.06 -14.75 -15.98
CA HIS A 529 15.68 -14.50 -15.57
C HIS A 529 15.20 -13.07 -15.90
N ASN A 530 13.88 -12.91 -16.00
CA ASN A 530 13.19 -11.61 -16.02
C ASN A 530 11.88 -11.74 -15.24
N GLY A 531 11.99 -11.79 -13.92
CA GLY A 531 10.87 -12.11 -13.06
C GLY A 531 11.29 -12.80 -11.77
N PRO A 532 10.34 -13.00 -10.86
CA PRO A 532 10.63 -13.67 -9.62
C PRO A 532 10.76 -15.19 -9.82
N LEU A 533 11.77 -15.79 -9.17
CA LEU A 533 11.96 -17.24 -9.14
C LEU A 533 12.51 -17.70 -7.81
N GLU A 534 12.22 -18.95 -7.48
CA GLU A 534 12.80 -19.65 -6.34
C GLU A 534 13.85 -20.67 -6.80
N ILE A 535 14.97 -20.74 -6.10
CA ILE A 535 16.04 -21.71 -6.33
C ILE A 535 16.37 -22.40 -5.01
N THR A 536 16.45 -23.73 -5.02
CA THR A 536 17.04 -24.50 -3.92
C THR A 536 18.32 -25.16 -4.40
N VAL A 537 19.42 -24.94 -3.69
CA VAL A 537 20.70 -25.63 -3.91
C VAL A 537 20.97 -26.53 -2.70
N ASN A 538 21.07 -27.85 -2.93
CA ASN A 538 21.49 -28.80 -1.91
C ASN A 538 23.01 -28.91 -1.96
N CYS A 539 23.68 -28.47 -0.89
CA CYS A 539 25.12 -28.43 -0.80
C CYS A 539 25.60 -28.68 0.63
N THR A 540 26.59 -29.57 0.75
CA THR A 540 27.24 -29.92 2.01
C THR A 540 28.75 -29.79 1.87
N GLY A 541 29.39 -29.26 2.91
CA GLY A 541 30.84 -29.13 2.99
C GLY A 541 31.41 -29.80 4.25
N THR A 542 32.64 -29.41 4.63
CA THR A 542 33.34 -29.94 5.81
C THR A 542 33.40 -28.97 6.99
N ALA A 543 32.87 -27.75 6.84
CA ALA A 543 32.94 -26.74 7.89
C ALA A 543 32.12 -27.17 9.11
N SER A 544 32.72 -27.04 10.29
CA SER A 544 32.10 -27.30 11.60
C SER A 544 31.87 -25.99 12.36
N ASN A 545 31.23 -26.06 13.53
CA ASN A 545 30.91 -24.88 14.37
C ASN A 545 30.02 -23.85 13.64
N ARG A 546 29.10 -24.32 12.80
CA ARG A 546 28.06 -23.51 12.20
C ARG A 546 26.94 -23.24 13.20
N ARG A 547 26.26 -22.11 13.05
CA ARG A 547 25.04 -21.80 13.80
C ARG A 547 23.93 -22.74 13.34
N THR A 548 23.01 -23.07 14.25
CA THR A 548 21.87 -23.95 13.99
C THR A 548 20.53 -23.27 14.30
N ASP A 549 20.56 -22.26 15.14
CA ASP A 549 19.35 -21.63 15.69
C ASP A 549 18.97 -20.43 14.83
N TYR A 550 17.72 -20.40 14.40
CA TYR A 550 17.11 -19.31 13.66
C TYR A 550 15.60 -19.35 13.90
N THR A 551 14.96 -18.20 13.73
CA THR A 551 13.53 -18.05 13.95
C THR A 551 12.79 -18.36 12.65
N GLN A 552 11.81 -19.27 12.70
CA GLN A 552 10.95 -19.57 11.56
C GLN A 552 9.86 -18.49 11.41
N ALA A 553 9.49 -18.18 10.17
CA ALA A 553 8.33 -17.34 9.93
C ALA A 553 7.05 -18.07 10.36
N SER A 554 6.13 -17.34 10.97
CA SER A 554 4.79 -17.83 11.30
C SER A 554 3.79 -16.77 10.87
N VAL A 555 2.95 -17.12 9.90
CA VAL A 555 1.87 -16.25 9.42
C VAL A 555 0.59 -17.07 9.42
N SER A 556 -0.47 -16.50 9.99
CA SER A 556 -1.81 -17.08 9.96
C SER A 556 -2.77 -16.09 9.31
N PRO A 557 -3.74 -16.56 8.52
CA PRO A 557 -4.79 -15.70 8.00
C PRO A 557 -5.48 -14.95 9.15
N PRO A 558 -5.75 -13.64 9.00
CA PRO A 558 -6.58 -12.93 9.97
C PRO A 558 -8.01 -13.44 9.90
N ALA A 559 -8.80 -13.14 10.93
CA ALA A 559 -10.24 -13.38 10.88
C ALA A 559 -10.88 -12.60 9.72
N ALA A 560 -11.90 -13.18 9.11
CA ALA A 560 -12.74 -12.45 8.15
C ALA A 560 -13.65 -11.44 8.90
N PRO A 561 -14.08 -10.35 8.23
CA PRO A 561 -15.12 -9.47 8.76
C PRO A 561 -16.39 -10.22 9.14
N MET A 562 -17.15 -9.66 10.08
CA MET A 562 -18.51 -10.14 10.31
C MET A 562 -19.39 -9.89 9.07
N ALA A 563 -20.40 -10.74 8.88
CA ALA A 563 -21.35 -10.59 7.78
C ALA A 563 -22.08 -9.25 7.85
N TYR A 564 -22.11 -8.52 6.73
CA TYR A 564 -22.80 -7.25 6.60
C TYR A 564 -24.31 -7.45 6.41
N THR A 565 -25.10 -6.82 7.28
CA THR A 565 -26.57 -6.91 7.30
C THR A 565 -27.27 -5.61 6.90
N GLY A 566 -26.52 -4.54 6.67
CA GLY A 566 -27.06 -3.23 6.28
C GLY A 566 -27.52 -3.16 4.82
N PRO A 567 -27.92 -1.95 4.36
CA PRO A 567 -28.34 -1.70 2.99
C PRO A 567 -27.21 -2.00 1.99
N ARG A 568 -27.57 -2.63 0.87
CA ARG A 568 -26.65 -2.95 -0.24
C ARG A 568 -26.86 -1.97 -1.37
N GLN A 569 -25.82 -1.30 -1.83
CA GLN A 569 -25.93 -0.20 -2.80
C GLN A 569 -25.09 -0.51 -4.04
N TYR A 570 -25.70 -0.35 -5.22
CA TYR A 570 -25.10 -0.65 -6.52
C TYR A 570 -25.24 0.58 -7.43
N GLU A 571 -24.10 1.13 -7.82
CA GLU A 571 -24.02 2.40 -8.57
C GLU A 571 -24.35 2.23 -10.05
N GLY A 572 -25.15 3.14 -10.58
CA GLY A 572 -25.66 3.12 -11.94
C GLY A 572 -24.56 3.28 -13.00
N GLU A 573 -23.49 4.01 -12.69
CA GLU A 573 -22.32 4.13 -13.56
C GLU A 573 -21.51 2.82 -13.71
N HIS A 574 -21.83 1.79 -12.92
CA HIS A 574 -21.22 0.46 -13.01
C HIS A 574 -22.07 -0.57 -13.76
N PHE A 575 -23.32 -0.23 -14.09
CA PHE A 575 -24.24 -1.15 -14.75
C PHE A 575 -23.75 -1.59 -16.13
N ASP A 576 -23.99 -2.85 -16.44
CA ASP A 576 -23.92 -3.36 -17.80
C ASP A 576 -25.03 -2.71 -18.64
N TYR A 577 -24.78 -2.35 -19.89
CA TYR A 577 -25.76 -1.60 -20.69
C TYR A 577 -25.91 -2.00 -22.17
N LYS A 578 -27.07 -1.67 -22.76
CA LYS A 578 -27.41 -1.75 -24.19
C LYS A 578 -28.21 -0.53 -24.62
N ASN A 579 -27.85 0.06 -25.76
CA ASN A 579 -28.63 1.12 -26.44
C ASN A 579 -29.08 2.30 -25.55
N ILE A 580 -28.34 2.58 -24.48
CA ILE A 580 -28.57 3.73 -23.61
C ILE A 580 -28.02 5.01 -24.24
N ALA A 581 -28.34 6.17 -23.67
CA ALA A 581 -27.77 7.44 -24.11
C ALA A 581 -26.30 7.61 -23.67
N GLY A 582 -25.92 7.12 -22.49
CA GLY A 582 -24.51 7.13 -22.05
C GLY A 582 -24.29 6.73 -20.59
N ILE A 583 -23.05 6.37 -20.26
CA ILE A 583 -22.57 6.20 -18.88
C ILE A 583 -21.75 7.44 -18.51
N HIS A 584 -22.07 8.02 -17.35
CA HIS A 584 -21.31 9.10 -16.76
C HIS A 584 -20.48 8.50 -15.61
N ALA A 585 -19.30 7.95 -15.92
CA ALA A 585 -18.44 7.28 -14.93
C ALA A 585 -17.82 8.25 -13.90
N ASN A 586 -17.79 9.54 -14.23
CA ASN A 586 -17.52 10.63 -13.31
C ASN A 586 -18.31 11.86 -13.75
N ALA A 587 -19.24 12.30 -12.92
CA ALA A 587 -20.16 13.41 -13.24
C ALA A 587 -19.77 14.74 -12.58
N VAL A 588 -18.54 14.90 -12.08
CA VAL A 588 -18.08 16.10 -11.33
C VAL A 588 -18.16 17.40 -12.12
N HIS A 589 -18.23 17.32 -13.45
CA HIS A 589 -18.41 18.46 -14.35
C HIS A 589 -19.76 18.47 -15.08
N ASP A 590 -20.64 17.53 -14.77
CA ASP A 590 -21.97 17.49 -15.35
C ASP A 590 -22.90 18.53 -14.72
N SER A 591 -23.98 18.84 -15.43
CA SER A 591 -25.04 19.73 -14.97
C SER A 591 -25.96 19.11 -13.93
N ILE A 592 -26.10 17.78 -13.93
CA ILE A 592 -26.89 17.04 -12.93
C ILE A 592 -26.01 16.77 -11.73
N ARG A 593 -26.39 17.33 -10.58
CA ARG A 593 -25.65 17.25 -9.30
C ARG A 593 -26.40 16.37 -8.30
N ASN A 594 -25.84 16.21 -7.11
CA ASN A 594 -26.37 15.45 -5.98
C ASN A 594 -26.57 13.95 -6.28
N TYR A 595 -25.79 13.38 -7.20
CA TYR A 595 -25.68 11.93 -7.39
C TYR A 595 -24.89 11.31 -6.21
N GLN A 596 -24.99 9.99 -6.02
CA GLN A 596 -24.12 9.25 -5.10
C GLN A 596 -23.04 8.51 -5.91
N GLY A 597 -22.03 7.93 -5.25
CA GLY A 597 -20.91 7.33 -5.98
C GLY A 597 -20.09 8.37 -6.75
N MET A 598 -19.72 8.09 -8.00
CA MET A 598 -18.97 9.01 -8.86
C MET A 598 -19.79 9.57 -10.01
N GLY A 599 -20.92 8.96 -10.36
CA GLY A 599 -21.78 9.45 -11.43
C GLY A 599 -23.11 8.71 -11.52
N TYR A 600 -23.56 8.41 -12.74
CA TYR A 600 -24.86 7.80 -12.98
C TYR A 600 -24.95 7.26 -14.42
N VAL A 601 -26.02 6.50 -14.72
CA VAL A 601 -26.36 6.09 -16.09
C VAL A 601 -27.45 6.97 -16.69
N ASN A 602 -27.24 7.45 -17.90
CA ASN A 602 -28.28 8.05 -18.73
C ASN A 602 -28.93 6.95 -19.59
N PHE A 603 -30.05 6.41 -19.10
CA PHE A 603 -30.85 5.38 -19.76
C PHE A 603 -31.45 5.87 -21.10
N GLY A 604 -31.60 7.19 -21.26
CA GLY A 604 -32.04 7.83 -22.50
C GLY A 604 -33.54 7.69 -22.79
N LYS A 605 -33.96 8.07 -24.01
CA LYS A 605 -35.36 8.05 -24.49
C LYS A 605 -35.78 6.82 -25.30
N GLY A 606 -34.80 6.02 -25.74
CA GLY A 606 -34.99 4.92 -26.69
C GLY A 606 -35.81 3.75 -26.14
N ASN A 607 -36.58 3.09 -27.00
CA ASN A 607 -37.39 1.92 -26.62
C ASN A 607 -36.61 0.59 -26.64
N THR A 608 -35.32 0.61 -26.91
CA THR A 608 -34.43 -0.57 -26.93
C THR A 608 -33.32 -0.51 -25.87
N ALA A 609 -33.36 0.52 -25.01
CA ALA A 609 -32.40 0.71 -23.93
C ALA A 609 -32.59 -0.36 -22.85
N SER A 610 -31.49 -0.88 -22.32
CA SER A 610 -31.52 -1.70 -21.13
C SER A 610 -30.23 -1.61 -20.32
N VAL A 611 -30.35 -1.71 -19.01
CA VAL A 611 -29.22 -1.76 -18.07
C VAL A 611 -29.44 -2.87 -17.06
N ARG A 612 -28.37 -3.46 -16.55
CA ARG A 612 -28.46 -4.47 -15.50
C ARG A 612 -27.28 -4.42 -14.54
N ASP A 613 -27.47 -5.05 -13.39
CA ASP A 613 -26.40 -5.44 -12.49
C ASP A 613 -26.68 -6.80 -11.84
N TYR A 614 -25.64 -7.40 -11.26
CA TYR A 614 -25.71 -8.63 -10.50
C TYR A 614 -25.54 -8.34 -9.01
N VAL A 615 -26.62 -8.54 -8.26
CA VAL A 615 -26.69 -8.25 -6.82
C VAL A 615 -26.59 -9.53 -6.00
N LYS A 616 -26.04 -9.45 -4.79
CA LYS A 616 -25.87 -10.61 -3.90
C LYS A 616 -26.82 -10.54 -2.70
N ALA A 617 -27.74 -11.49 -2.61
CA ALA A 617 -28.65 -11.64 -1.48
C ALA A 617 -28.12 -12.72 -0.50
N PRO A 618 -27.92 -12.42 0.80
CA PRO A 618 -27.44 -13.40 1.77
C PRO A 618 -28.42 -14.54 2.04
N THR A 619 -29.71 -14.27 1.89
CA THR A 619 -30.78 -15.25 2.05
C THR A 619 -31.85 -14.99 1.00
N SER A 620 -32.51 -16.05 0.52
CA SER A 620 -33.69 -15.88 -0.33
C SER A 620 -34.82 -15.18 0.43
N GLY A 621 -35.61 -14.35 -0.25
CA GLY A 621 -36.71 -13.63 0.37
C GLY A 621 -37.11 -12.34 -0.36
N ASN A 622 -37.99 -11.58 0.28
CA ASN A 622 -38.40 -10.27 -0.21
C ASN A 622 -37.38 -9.21 0.20
N TYR A 623 -37.05 -8.35 -0.76
CA TYR A 623 -36.22 -7.19 -0.57
C TYR A 623 -36.96 -5.96 -1.09
N MET A 624 -36.83 -4.85 -0.38
CA MET A 624 -37.19 -3.55 -0.91
C MET A 624 -36.07 -3.05 -1.81
N LEU A 625 -36.35 -2.92 -3.11
CA LEU A 625 -35.49 -2.29 -4.10
C LEU A 625 -35.84 -0.80 -4.19
N ASN A 626 -34.91 0.05 -3.77
CA ASN A 626 -34.99 1.49 -3.89
C ASN A 626 -34.19 1.92 -5.12
N ILE A 627 -34.86 2.49 -6.12
CA ILE A 627 -34.26 2.95 -7.36
C ILE A 627 -34.13 4.47 -7.27
N ARG A 628 -32.91 4.99 -7.19
CA ARG A 628 -32.65 6.43 -7.16
C ARG A 628 -32.52 6.97 -8.57
N TYR A 629 -33.36 7.93 -8.95
CA TYR A 629 -33.51 8.35 -10.34
C TYR A 629 -33.81 9.85 -10.50
N TYR A 630 -33.53 10.36 -11.69
CA TYR A 630 -33.85 11.72 -12.12
C TYR A 630 -34.50 11.67 -13.51
N THR A 631 -35.54 12.47 -13.72
CA THR A 631 -36.18 12.64 -15.03
C THR A 631 -36.99 13.93 -15.10
N ASP A 632 -37.02 14.57 -16.27
CA ASP A 632 -37.74 15.83 -16.49
C ASP A 632 -39.23 15.62 -16.83
N SER A 633 -39.66 14.38 -17.07
CA SER A 633 -41.06 14.04 -17.34
C SER A 633 -41.40 12.65 -16.81
N SER A 634 -42.59 12.51 -16.24
CA SER A 634 -43.03 11.21 -15.71
C SER A 634 -43.07 10.14 -16.79
N THR A 635 -42.66 8.92 -16.45
CA THR A 635 -42.70 7.76 -17.35
C THR A 635 -42.92 6.45 -16.60
N ASP A 636 -43.65 5.53 -17.22
CA ASP A 636 -43.83 4.13 -16.85
C ASP A 636 -43.27 3.19 -17.94
N SER A 637 -42.39 3.71 -18.81
CA SER A 637 -41.98 2.99 -20.01
C SER A 637 -40.79 2.04 -19.80
N VAL A 638 -40.58 1.56 -18.58
CA VAL A 638 -39.45 0.71 -18.20
C VAL A 638 -39.99 -0.44 -17.36
N THR A 639 -39.70 -1.66 -17.78
CA THR A 639 -40.03 -2.87 -17.03
C THR A 639 -38.79 -3.35 -16.29
N LEU A 640 -38.96 -3.59 -14.99
CA LEU A 640 -38.00 -4.22 -14.10
C LEU A 640 -38.11 -5.75 -14.26
N TYR A 641 -36.99 -6.40 -14.53
CA TYR A 641 -36.84 -7.83 -14.60
C TYR A 641 -35.94 -8.30 -13.46
N ILE A 642 -36.33 -9.40 -12.83
CA ILE A 642 -35.52 -10.11 -11.84
C ILE A 642 -35.24 -11.50 -12.39
N ASN A 643 -33.96 -11.84 -12.55
CA ASN A 643 -33.53 -13.13 -13.12
C ASN A 643 -34.23 -13.44 -14.46
N GLY A 644 -34.33 -12.44 -15.34
CA GLY A 644 -34.99 -12.54 -16.65
C GLY A 644 -36.53 -12.57 -16.63
N VAL A 645 -37.18 -12.53 -15.46
CA VAL A 645 -38.64 -12.55 -15.32
C VAL A 645 -39.18 -11.13 -15.04
N PRO A 646 -40.20 -10.62 -15.75
CA PRO A 646 -40.81 -9.33 -15.43
C PRO A 646 -41.34 -9.32 -14.00
N ALA A 647 -40.88 -8.37 -13.19
CA ALA A 647 -41.27 -8.21 -11.79
C ALA A 647 -42.18 -7.00 -11.58
N ALA A 648 -41.89 -5.87 -12.22
CA ALA A 648 -42.68 -4.64 -12.09
C ALA A 648 -42.51 -3.72 -13.30
N THR A 649 -43.37 -2.70 -13.39
CA THR A 649 -43.19 -1.56 -14.31
C THR A 649 -43.22 -0.28 -13.46
N PRO A 650 -42.06 0.17 -12.94
CA PRO A 650 -41.99 1.33 -12.07
C PRO A 650 -42.52 2.59 -12.77
N THR A 651 -43.29 3.40 -12.04
CA THR A 651 -43.61 4.77 -12.45
C THR A 651 -42.56 5.73 -11.91
N PHE A 652 -41.73 6.25 -12.79
CA PHE A 652 -40.75 7.30 -12.51
C PHE A 652 -41.43 8.65 -12.68
N ASN A 653 -41.85 9.26 -11.57
CA ASN A 653 -42.45 10.60 -11.58
C ASN A 653 -41.42 11.68 -11.90
N GLN A 654 -41.86 12.73 -12.60
CA GLN A 654 -41.07 13.93 -12.86
C GLN A 654 -40.40 14.44 -11.58
N THR A 655 -39.12 14.72 -11.70
CA THR A 655 -38.28 15.28 -10.63
C THR A 655 -38.08 16.78 -10.79
N SER A 656 -37.49 17.42 -9.78
CA SER A 656 -37.07 18.83 -9.84
C SER A 656 -35.56 18.91 -10.03
N SER A 657 -35.04 20.03 -10.54
CA SER A 657 -33.62 20.18 -10.88
C SER A 657 -32.69 19.79 -9.72
N ASN A 658 -31.75 18.87 -9.98
CA ASN A 658 -30.79 18.32 -9.00
C ASN A 658 -31.43 17.63 -7.78
N ASN A 659 -32.68 17.19 -7.89
CA ASN A 659 -33.39 16.48 -6.84
C ASN A 659 -33.76 15.08 -7.31
N TRP A 660 -32.92 14.12 -6.96
CA TRP A 660 -33.14 12.71 -7.26
C TRP A 660 -34.28 12.15 -6.39
N ALA A 661 -35.22 11.46 -7.02
CA ALA A 661 -36.30 10.76 -6.35
C ALA A 661 -35.95 9.28 -6.14
N THR A 662 -36.70 8.62 -5.26
CA THR A 662 -36.60 7.17 -5.05
C THR A 662 -37.92 6.51 -5.44
N ASN A 663 -37.84 5.48 -6.27
CA ASN A 663 -38.95 4.57 -6.54
C ASN A 663 -38.72 3.26 -5.79
N GLU A 664 -39.72 2.79 -5.05
CA GLU A 664 -39.63 1.58 -4.22
C GLU A 664 -40.37 0.41 -4.88
N GLN A 665 -39.72 -0.75 -4.97
CA GLN A 665 -40.30 -1.98 -5.52
C GLN A 665 -40.03 -3.16 -4.57
N LEU A 666 -41.09 -3.86 -4.16
CA LEU A 666 -40.93 -5.12 -3.43
C LEU A 666 -40.61 -6.23 -4.43
N ILE A 667 -39.41 -6.82 -4.32
CA ILE A 667 -38.93 -7.88 -5.22
C ILE A 667 -38.54 -9.13 -4.43
N TYR A 668 -38.57 -10.28 -5.09
CA TYR A 668 -38.07 -11.53 -4.52
C TYR A 668 -36.69 -11.86 -5.09
N LEU A 669 -35.71 -12.10 -4.23
CA LEU A 669 -34.37 -12.53 -4.61
C LEU A 669 -34.10 -13.96 -4.11
N ASN A 670 -33.38 -14.73 -4.91
CA ASN A 670 -32.81 -16.01 -4.48
C ASN A 670 -31.58 -15.76 -3.60
N GLU A 671 -31.19 -16.72 -2.76
CA GLU A 671 -29.90 -16.66 -2.10
C GLU A 671 -28.76 -16.69 -3.14
N GLY A 672 -27.74 -15.87 -2.94
CA GLY A 672 -26.61 -15.72 -3.87
C GLY A 672 -26.83 -14.61 -4.91
N SER A 673 -26.29 -14.82 -6.11
CA SER A 673 -26.31 -13.83 -7.19
C SER A 673 -27.68 -13.78 -7.89
N ASN A 674 -28.19 -12.57 -8.13
CA ASN A 674 -29.42 -12.30 -8.85
C ASN A 674 -29.19 -11.19 -9.88
N GLU A 675 -29.78 -11.33 -11.07
CA GLU A 675 -29.79 -10.27 -12.07
C GLU A 675 -30.95 -9.31 -11.79
N ILE A 676 -30.65 -8.01 -11.70
CA ILE A 676 -31.64 -6.93 -11.72
C ILE A 676 -31.46 -6.18 -13.03
N GLU A 677 -32.51 -6.12 -13.85
CA GLU A 677 -32.44 -5.53 -15.18
C GLU A 677 -33.61 -4.59 -15.46
N PHE A 678 -33.30 -3.41 -15.99
CA PHE A 678 -34.27 -2.44 -16.47
C PHE A 678 -34.30 -2.49 -17.99
N ARG A 679 -35.45 -2.78 -18.59
CA ARG A 679 -35.64 -2.76 -20.06
C ARG A 679 -36.69 -1.73 -20.45
N ALA A 680 -36.38 -0.93 -21.45
CA ALA A 680 -37.36 -0.04 -22.06
C ALA A 680 -38.49 -0.87 -22.70
N ASN A 681 -39.74 -0.51 -22.42
CA ASN A 681 -40.92 -1.08 -23.06
C ASN A 681 -41.65 -0.07 -23.97
N GLY A 682 -41.13 1.15 -24.07
CA GLY A 682 -41.67 2.25 -24.88
C GLY A 682 -40.69 3.41 -25.01
N TYR A 683 -41.05 4.39 -25.84
CA TYR A 683 -40.32 5.65 -25.98
C TYR A 683 -40.65 6.60 -24.82
N ARG A 684 -39.69 7.45 -24.43
CA ARG A 684 -39.86 8.47 -23.39
C ARG A 684 -39.77 9.88 -23.96
N SER A 685 -40.46 10.82 -23.33
CA SER A 685 -40.44 12.24 -23.71
C SER A 685 -39.20 12.98 -23.19
N SER A 686 -38.62 12.54 -22.08
CA SER A 686 -37.35 13.01 -21.54
C SER A 686 -36.40 11.85 -21.23
N ASP A 687 -35.14 12.16 -20.96
CA ASP A 687 -34.17 11.15 -20.54
C ASP A 687 -34.50 10.67 -19.12
N LEU A 688 -34.25 9.39 -18.87
CA LEU A 688 -34.27 8.80 -17.54
C LEU A 688 -32.81 8.59 -17.10
N PHE A 689 -32.48 9.07 -15.91
CA PHE A 689 -31.18 8.87 -15.30
C PHE A 689 -31.37 7.99 -14.07
N ILE A 690 -30.50 6.99 -13.90
CA ILE A 690 -30.48 6.12 -12.72
C ILE A 690 -29.14 6.34 -12.03
N ASP A 691 -29.21 6.79 -10.78
CA ASP A 691 -28.05 7.04 -9.93
C ASP A 691 -27.55 5.74 -9.32
N ASN A 692 -28.41 5.04 -8.58
CA ASN A 692 -28.11 3.74 -8.00
C ASN A 692 -29.37 2.96 -7.69
N ILE A 693 -29.16 1.70 -7.27
CA ILE A 693 -30.16 0.89 -6.61
C ILE A 693 -29.70 0.49 -5.21
N VAL A 694 -30.62 0.48 -4.25
CA VAL A 694 -30.36 0.02 -2.87
C VAL A 694 -31.32 -1.10 -2.49
N LEU A 695 -30.78 -2.20 -1.94
CA LEU A 695 -31.55 -3.33 -1.44
C LEU A 695 -31.57 -3.35 0.09
N ASN A 696 -32.77 -3.39 0.65
CA ASN A 696 -33.02 -3.61 2.07
C ASN A 696 -33.82 -4.90 2.24
N GLN A 697 -33.36 -5.81 3.10
CA GLN A 697 -34.12 -7.01 3.41
C GLN A 697 -35.40 -6.64 4.16
N TYR A 698 -36.55 -7.14 3.72
CA TYR A 698 -37.88 -6.79 4.26
C TYR A 698 -38.37 -7.78 5.32
#